data_AF-A0A1H6CWB1-F1
#
_entry.id   AF-A0A1H6CWB1-F1
#
_cell.length_a   1.000
_cell.length_b   1.000
_cell.length_c   1.000
_cell.angle_alpha   90.00
_cell.angle_beta   90.00
_cell.angle_gamma   90.00
#
_symmetry.space_group_name_H-M   'P 1'
#
loop_
_entity.id
_entity.type
_entity.pdbx_description
1 polymer ?
#
loop_
_entity_poly.entity_id
_entity_poly.type
_entity_poly.pdbx_seq_one_letter_code
_entity_poly.pdbx_strand_id
1 'polypeptide(L)'
;MRASPPPPARPRGRRSAGPVGSPGSSGSVSSAGPLPARPPLRLALLALLVLGLAVYALAIPTPQAHAADSLLSQGQPATASSTEGAGYAASAAVDGDSATRWASAWSDPQWLQVDLGATATIDRVELVWENYGTAYQIQVSDDASHWTSVYSTTSGTGGTQTLAVTGTGRYVRMYGTQRENGYGYSLWEFRVYGSAGGNASGGGTGGTGGTTGGGGDGGTGTTPPGSWTPVWSDGFDGAAATSPSSANWTIDTGTSYPGGAAQWGTGEVETATASPANVGLDGSGHLDLTALKSGGSWTSGRIESKRSDFSAPAGGELLVSATLKQPDPAKALGYWPSFRAMGAAYRGDTSTWPAVGESDIMEDVNGRGELSATLHCGTAPGGNCSEYDGLTSGLASCSGCQSGYHTYSEVVDRTKSDEQIRWYLDGKQIWQVNESQVGTSTWNAAVHHGFYVDFSLRIGGSYPNAVCGCTSPGDDTSSGGTLSIDDVSVEQSTGTAPAPLADPPVPTGASNVHVTGGQGNWQLTVDGKPWQVKGMTWGPATSTADAHMRDLKAMGVNTVRTWGTDGTSKPLLDSAAAYGLKVINGFWLNQGADYVNDTAYKTDTLNSIKQWVTTYKDNPGVLMWDVGNEVILTTQDHYTGAQIEQERIAYATYVEQVVQAIHAIDPNHPVTSTDAWTGAWPYYKQYTPDLDLYAVNSYGAVCNVKQDWINGGYTKPYIVTESGEAGEWEVPNDANGVPDEPTDVQSRDGYTSAWQCVSGHTGVALGATMFNYGQENDFGGVWFNVMPESWKRLSYYAVAKAYGGSPQADTPPVINSMTVSSSSSVPAGGTYSVTAPATDPDGDLVRYQLMYSSKYVDGGTGLKQVDFTQTGDGTFTVTAPKTLGVWKVYVYAYDGHGNVGIETRSLRVVAPQVAGTNVALGRPTSASSYQQTGDGAPFPASNATDGKWDTRWASDWSDPQWLQVDLGQVTAVKHVQLGWESAYGKAYQVQVSNDGSSWTTVYSTTSGTGGVDTLDVSASGRYVRVNVTQRGTAYGDSLYEFGVYA
;
A
#
# COMPACT_ATOMS: atom_id res chain seq x y z
N MET A 1 -19.89 -10.48 -6.57
CA MET A 1 -19.71 -11.46 -7.66
C MET A 1 -18.42 -11.07 -8.36
N ARG A 2 -17.39 -11.92 -8.39
CA ARG A 2 -16.07 -11.58 -8.92
C ARG A 2 -16.09 -11.60 -10.46
N ALA A 3 -15.95 -10.44 -11.10
CA ALA A 3 -15.63 -10.36 -12.52
C ALA A 3 -14.12 -10.61 -12.68
N SER A 4 -13.73 -11.83 -13.01
CA SER A 4 -12.38 -12.09 -13.48
C SER A 4 -12.26 -11.57 -14.92
N PRO A 5 -11.24 -10.78 -15.28
CA PRO A 5 -11.05 -10.38 -16.67
C PRO A 5 -10.78 -11.61 -17.54
N PRO A 6 -11.32 -11.64 -18.78
CA PRO A 6 -11.13 -12.76 -19.69
C PRO A 6 -9.65 -12.95 -20.09
N PRO A 7 -9.22 -14.18 -20.35
CA PRO A 7 -7.83 -14.50 -20.71
C PRO A 7 -7.43 -13.90 -22.08
N PRO A 8 -6.16 -13.47 -22.24
CA PRO A 8 -5.68 -12.81 -23.45
C PRO A 8 -5.63 -13.76 -24.67
N ALA A 9 -6.26 -13.35 -25.77
CA ALA A 9 -6.09 -13.96 -27.07
C ALA A 9 -4.68 -13.69 -27.63
N ARG A 10 -3.94 -14.75 -27.98
CA ARG A 10 -2.61 -14.65 -28.61
C ARG A 10 -2.67 -13.86 -29.93
N PRO A 11 -1.79 -12.86 -30.17
CA PRO A 11 -1.71 -12.21 -31.46
C PRO A 11 -0.99 -13.13 -32.47
N ARG A 12 -1.69 -13.60 -33.50
CA ARG A 12 -1.06 -14.22 -34.68
C ARG A 12 -0.58 -13.11 -35.62
N GLY A 13 0.74 -13.03 -35.77
CA GLY A 13 1.41 -12.06 -36.64
C GLY A 13 0.95 -12.10 -38.10
N ARG A 14 0.67 -10.92 -38.66
CA ARG A 14 0.55 -10.73 -40.11
C ARG A 14 1.93 -10.64 -40.72
N ARG A 15 2.30 -11.65 -41.51
CA ARG A 15 3.44 -11.63 -42.43
C ARG A 15 3.20 -10.58 -43.51
N SER A 16 4.08 -9.58 -43.61
CA SER A 16 4.21 -8.74 -44.80
C SER A 16 5.02 -9.49 -45.85
N ALA A 17 4.48 -9.52 -47.07
CA ALA A 17 5.15 -10.06 -48.25
C ALA A 17 5.84 -8.92 -49.01
N GLY A 18 7.12 -9.13 -49.32
CA GLY A 18 7.87 -8.42 -50.36
C GLY A 18 9.10 -9.25 -50.70
N PRO A 19 9.41 -9.48 -51.98
CA PRO A 19 10.43 -8.64 -52.61
C PRO A 19 10.24 -8.40 -54.12
N VAL A 20 10.98 -7.43 -54.67
CA VAL A 20 11.87 -7.55 -55.86
C VAL A 20 12.35 -6.15 -56.32
N GLY A 21 13.67 -6.00 -56.53
CA GLY A 21 14.22 -5.18 -57.62
C GLY A 21 15.16 -4.01 -57.27
N SER A 22 16.48 -4.24 -57.25
CA SER A 22 17.56 -3.24 -57.44
C SER A 22 17.73 -2.87 -58.93
N PRO A 23 18.78 -2.14 -59.42
CA PRO A 23 19.81 -1.28 -58.79
C PRO A 23 20.17 0.02 -59.58
N GLY A 24 21.09 0.84 -59.03
CA GLY A 24 21.92 1.82 -59.76
C GLY A 24 22.34 2.97 -58.84
N SER A 25 23.54 3.56 -58.82
CA SER A 25 24.88 3.31 -59.38
C SER A 25 25.72 4.54 -58.98
N SER A 26 26.98 4.31 -58.58
CA SER A 26 28.18 5.17 -58.76
C SER A 26 28.26 6.60 -58.21
N GLY A 27 29.37 6.89 -57.50
CA GLY A 27 29.89 8.26 -57.36
C GLY A 27 30.97 8.42 -56.29
N SER A 28 32.24 8.26 -56.67
CA SER A 28 33.46 8.42 -55.87
C SER A 28 34.11 9.82 -55.99
N VAL A 29 35.06 10.12 -55.08
CA VAL A 29 36.32 10.90 -55.22
C VAL A 29 36.49 12.16 -54.31
N SER A 30 37.33 11.97 -53.28
CA SER A 30 38.59 12.64 -52.88
C SER A 30 38.83 14.17 -52.88
N SER A 31 39.25 14.66 -51.69
CA SER A 31 40.44 15.47 -51.29
C SER A 31 40.90 16.73 -52.07
N ALA A 32 41.13 17.85 -51.35
CA ALA A 32 42.44 18.53 -51.18
C ALA A 32 42.32 19.89 -50.44
N GLY A 33 43.26 20.19 -49.53
CA GLY A 33 43.54 21.55 -49.00
C GLY A 33 44.42 22.38 -49.96
N PRO A 34 44.78 23.64 -49.63
CA PRO A 34 45.95 23.90 -48.77
C PRO A 34 45.93 25.18 -47.88
N LEU A 35 46.85 25.23 -46.89
CA LEU A 35 47.29 26.34 -45.99
C LEU A 35 48.26 27.32 -46.71
N PRO A 36 48.64 28.54 -46.22
CA PRO A 36 49.46 28.85 -45.00
C PRO A 36 49.09 30.19 -44.28
N ALA A 37 49.59 30.63 -43.11
CA ALA A 37 50.96 30.67 -42.58
C ALA A 37 51.02 30.84 -41.02
N ARG A 38 52.14 30.43 -40.40
CA ARG A 38 52.53 30.60 -38.97
C ARG A 38 53.81 31.48 -38.89
N PRO A 39 54.33 31.94 -37.71
CA PRO A 39 55.23 31.10 -36.88
C PRO A 39 55.21 31.49 -35.33
N PRO A 40 56.11 31.01 -34.43
CA PRO A 40 55.75 30.29 -33.18
C PRO A 40 56.49 30.79 -31.90
N LEU A 41 56.28 30.17 -30.73
CA LEU A 41 57.27 29.90 -29.63
C LEU A 41 56.50 29.26 -28.44
N ARG A 42 56.31 27.94 -28.35
CA ARG A 42 57.18 26.85 -27.83
C ARG A 42 57.65 26.97 -26.37
N LEU A 43 57.24 25.95 -25.60
CA LEU A 43 58.04 25.17 -24.64
C LEU A 43 58.95 25.96 -23.69
N ALA A 44 58.40 26.30 -22.53
CA ALA A 44 59.09 26.22 -21.25
C ALA A 44 57.99 26.25 -20.18
N LEU A 45 57.73 25.12 -19.51
CA LEU A 45 57.28 25.05 -18.09
C LEU A 45 56.78 23.65 -17.66
N LEU A 46 56.74 22.64 -18.54
CA LEU A 46 56.33 21.28 -18.15
C LEU A 46 57.47 20.29 -17.86
N ALA A 47 58.74 20.74 -17.78
CA ALA A 47 59.89 19.87 -17.52
C ALA A 47 60.76 20.29 -16.32
N LEU A 48 60.33 21.26 -15.48
CA LEU A 48 61.10 21.72 -14.31
C LEU A 48 60.40 21.54 -12.95
N LEU A 49 59.16 21.01 -12.90
CA LEU A 49 58.47 20.78 -11.63
C LEU A 49 58.57 19.34 -11.09
N VAL A 50 59.20 18.42 -11.84
CA VAL A 50 59.27 16.99 -11.48
C VAL A 50 60.59 16.60 -10.78
N LEU A 51 61.53 17.54 -10.57
CA LEU A 51 62.78 17.27 -9.82
C LEU A 51 63.04 18.17 -8.60
N GLY A 52 62.14 19.10 -8.26
CA GLY A 52 62.32 20.06 -7.15
C GLY A 52 61.65 19.70 -5.83
N LEU A 53 60.77 18.69 -5.79
CA LEU A 53 59.96 18.35 -4.61
C LEU A 53 60.50 17.18 -3.77
N ALA A 54 61.71 16.69 -4.08
CA ALA A 54 62.32 15.56 -3.37
C ALA A 54 63.36 15.96 -2.29
N VAL A 55 63.61 17.27 -2.04
CA VAL A 55 64.66 17.70 -1.08
C VAL A 55 64.20 18.73 -0.03
N TYR A 56 62.94 19.16 0.00
CA TYR A 56 62.42 20.01 1.08
C TYR A 56 61.69 19.21 2.18
N ALA A 57 62.14 17.98 2.43
CA ALA A 57 61.56 17.05 3.40
C ALA A 57 62.24 17.06 4.79
N LEU A 58 63.13 18.01 5.09
CA LEU A 58 63.81 18.06 6.39
C LEU A 58 63.95 19.50 6.90
N ALA A 59 63.31 19.76 8.05
CA ALA A 59 63.42 20.93 8.94
C ALA A 59 62.43 22.09 8.77
N ILE A 60 61.16 21.90 9.18
CA ILE A 60 60.28 22.95 9.74
C ILE A 60 59.40 22.31 10.84
N PRO A 61 59.20 22.92 12.03
CA PRO A 61 58.33 22.36 13.07
C PRO A 61 56.88 22.35 12.59
N THR A 62 56.16 21.26 12.80
CA THR A 62 54.73 21.15 12.53
C THR A 62 53.94 22.17 13.36
N PRO A 63 53.22 23.13 12.76
CA PRO A 63 52.08 23.72 13.45
C PRO A 63 51.01 22.65 13.60
N GLN A 64 50.41 22.53 14.79
CA GLN A 64 49.21 21.74 15.01
C GLN A 64 48.16 22.12 13.97
N ALA A 65 47.71 21.15 13.18
CA ALA A 65 46.53 21.31 12.35
C ALA A 65 45.31 21.47 13.26
N HIS A 66 44.69 22.65 13.28
CA HIS A 66 43.31 22.79 13.73
C HIS A 66 42.42 22.10 12.69
N ALA A 67 41.49 21.24 13.13
CA ALA A 67 40.46 20.66 12.28
C ALA A 67 39.65 21.80 11.62
N ALA A 68 39.24 21.62 10.36
CA ALA A 68 38.39 22.58 9.67
C ALA A 68 36.99 22.63 10.31
N ASP A 69 36.47 23.83 10.56
CA ASP A 69 35.15 24.06 11.18
C ASP A 69 34.04 23.37 10.36
N SER A 70 33.24 22.49 10.99
CA SER A 70 32.14 21.79 10.31
C SER A 70 30.90 22.68 10.26
N LEU A 71 30.32 22.88 9.07
CA LEU A 71 29.02 23.55 8.91
C LEU A 71 27.91 22.58 9.33
N LEU A 72 27.21 22.88 10.41
CA LEU A 72 26.22 22.01 11.04
C LEU A 72 24.80 22.30 10.58
N SER A 73 24.48 23.54 10.19
CA SER A 73 23.10 23.95 9.90
C SER A 73 22.64 23.69 8.46
N GLN A 74 23.53 23.42 7.51
CA GLN A 74 23.14 23.32 6.10
C GLN A 74 22.25 22.09 5.85
N GLY A 75 21.10 22.30 5.21
CA GLY A 75 20.09 21.29 4.91
C GLY A 75 19.30 20.82 6.14
N GLN A 76 19.54 21.41 7.31
CA GLN A 76 18.87 21.01 8.55
C GLN A 76 17.46 21.60 8.65
N PRO A 77 16.55 20.97 9.44
CA PRO A 77 15.24 21.52 9.71
C PRO A 77 15.33 22.91 10.36
N ALA A 78 14.60 23.88 9.81
CA ALA A 78 14.53 25.23 10.35
C ALA A 78 13.07 25.68 10.51
N THR A 79 12.78 26.36 11.62
CA THR A 79 11.48 26.99 11.89
C THR A 79 11.67 28.46 12.25
N ALA A 80 10.60 29.24 12.17
CA ALA A 80 10.62 30.66 12.50
C ALA A 80 9.32 31.09 13.17
N SER A 81 9.35 32.21 13.89
CA SER A 81 8.16 32.79 14.52
C SER A 81 7.11 33.25 13.51
N SER A 82 7.53 33.60 12.29
CA SER A 82 6.64 33.95 11.18
C SER A 82 7.39 33.93 9.84
N THR A 83 6.64 34.04 8.75
CA THR A 83 7.16 34.26 7.40
C THR A 83 6.44 35.44 6.73
N GLU A 84 7.12 36.17 5.84
CA GLU A 84 6.55 37.28 5.05
C GLU A 84 5.59 36.77 3.95
N GLY A 85 5.66 35.48 3.61
CA GLY A 85 4.82 34.81 2.62
C GLY A 85 5.36 33.42 2.26
N ALA A 86 4.63 32.68 1.42
CA ALA A 86 4.94 31.29 1.07
C ALA A 86 6.34 31.07 0.44
N GLY A 87 6.95 32.11 -0.15
CA GLY A 87 8.29 32.05 -0.75
C GLY A 87 9.46 32.37 0.19
N TYR A 88 9.20 32.62 1.48
CA TYR A 88 10.21 33.11 2.44
C TYR A 88 10.32 32.23 3.70
N ALA A 89 10.25 30.91 3.51
CA ALA A 89 10.28 29.93 4.59
C ALA A 89 11.62 29.93 5.34
N ALA A 90 11.63 29.41 6.58
CA ALA A 90 12.84 29.34 7.40
C ALA A 90 13.92 28.45 6.79
N SER A 91 13.53 27.39 6.08
CA SER A 91 14.43 26.48 5.35
C SER A 91 15.29 27.20 4.32
N ALA A 92 14.80 28.30 3.75
CA ALA A 92 15.53 29.11 2.77
C ALA A 92 16.72 29.89 3.36
N ALA A 93 16.90 29.89 4.68
CA ALA A 93 18.11 30.43 5.31
C ALA A 93 19.16 29.34 5.61
N VAL A 94 18.90 28.08 5.29
CA VAL A 94 19.82 26.96 5.60
C VAL A 94 20.00 26.00 4.42
N ASP A 95 19.51 26.33 3.23
CA ASP A 95 19.59 25.48 2.04
C ASP A 95 20.93 25.58 1.30
N GLY A 96 21.75 26.60 1.59
CA GLY A 96 23.03 26.84 0.94
C GLY A 96 22.89 27.59 -0.39
N ASP A 97 21.71 28.08 -0.74
CA ASP A 97 21.46 28.88 -1.94
C ASP A 97 21.40 30.37 -1.60
N SER A 98 22.43 31.10 -2.04
CA SER A 98 22.49 32.56 -1.84
C SER A 98 21.38 33.38 -2.55
N ALA A 99 20.51 32.73 -3.34
CA ALA A 99 19.38 33.36 -4.02
C ALA A 99 18.04 33.20 -3.30
N THR A 100 17.96 32.39 -2.24
CA THR A 100 16.76 32.15 -1.42
C THR A 100 16.95 32.74 -0.02
N ARG A 101 15.87 33.16 0.64
CA ARG A 101 15.95 33.78 1.97
C ARG A 101 14.74 33.45 2.82
N TRP A 102 14.97 33.35 4.13
CA TRP A 102 13.89 33.53 5.09
C TRP A 102 13.60 35.03 5.25
N ALA A 103 12.33 35.38 5.44
CA ALA A 103 11.90 36.73 5.81
C ALA A 103 10.74 36.66 6.81
N SER A 104 10.79 37.44 7.89
CA SER A 104 9.77 37.48 8.94
C SER A 104 8.64 38.47 8.62
N ALA A 105 7.55 38.38 9.37
CA ALA A 105 6.58 39.47 9.51
C ALA A 105 7.26 40.74 10.06
N TRP A 106 6.68 41.90 9.77
CA TRP A 106 7.24 43.22 10.08
C TRP A 106 6.96 43.67 11.53
N SER A 107 7.29 42.83 12.51
CA SER A 107 7.14 43.11 13.94
C SER A 107 8.36 42.65 14.74
N ASP A 108 8.43 43.06 16.01
CA ASP A 108 9.47 42.65 16.96
C ASP A 108 8.81 42.07 18.22
N PRO A 109 9.34 40.98 18.82
CA PRO A 109 10.48 40.19 18.37
C PRO A 109 10.13 39.18 17.26
N GLN A 110 11.14 38.71 16.53
CA GLN A 110 11.04 37.59 15.59
C GLN A 110 12.26 36.68 15.73
N TRP A 111 12.13 35.41 15.38
CA TRP A 111 13.21 34.45 15.44
C TRP A 111 13.18 33.46 14.28
N LEU A 112 14.37 32.95 13.95
CA LEU A 112 14.60 31.80 13.08
C LEU A 112 15.54 30.84 13.80
N GLN A 113 15.17 29.57 13.89
CA GLN A 113 15.94 28.52 14.55
C GLN A 113 16.24 27.37 13.58
N VAL A 114 17.33 26.67 13.85
CA VAL A 114 17.74 25.43 13.19
C VAL A 114 17.91 24.31 14.21
N ASP A 115 17.43 23.12 13.88
CA ASP A 115 17.68 21.87 14.60
C ASP A 115 18.92 21.18 14.01
N LEU A 116 20.01 21.07 14.76
CA LEU A 116 21.24 20.42 14.30
C LEU A 116 21.17 18.88 14.30
N GLY A 117 20.05 18.30 14.72
CA GLY A 117 19.79 16.86 14.79
C GLY A 117 20.33 16.17 16.05
N ALA A 118 21.37 16.73 16.68
CA ALA A 118 21.91 16.29 17.97
C ALA A 118 22.59 17.46 18.70
N THR A 119 22.80 17.34 20.02
CA THR A 119 23.57 18.34 20.77
C THR A 119 24.98 18.45 20.20
N ALA A 120 25.31 19.64 19.70
CA ALA A 120 26.61 19.96 19.14
C ALA A 120 27.30 21.03 19.98
N THR A 121 28.64 21.04 19.95
CA THR A 121 29.40 22.21 20.42
C THR A 121 29.46 23.22 19.30
N ILE A 122 29.06 24.46 19.57
CA ILE A 122 28.95 25.55 18.60
C ILE A 122 30.02 26.59 18.90
N ASP A 123 30.85 26.91 17.91
CA ASP A 123 31.97 27.84 18.05
C ASP A 123 31.83 29.10 17.17
N ARG A 124 31.01 29.04 16.12
CA ARG A 124 30.80 30.15 15.21
C ARG A 124 29.41 30.15 14.60
N VAL A 125 28.84 31.35 14.46
CA VAL A 125 27.62 31.60 13.68
C VAL A 125 27.91 32.65 12.62
N GLU A 126 27.51 32.41 11.39
CA GLU A 126 27.51 33.40 10.30
C GLU A 126 26.07 33.73 9.90
N LEU A 127 25.73 35.02 9.97
CA LEU A 127 24.45 35.56 9.52
C LEU A 127 24.68 36.32 8.21
N VAL A 128 24.01 35.92 7.14
CA VAL A 128 24.04 36.65 5.86
C VAL A 128 22.71 37.36 5.68
N TRP A 129 22.66 38.63 6.05
CA TRP A 129 21.42 39.40 6.08
C TRP A 129 21.01 39.93 4.70
N GLU A 130 19.70 39.94 4.45
CA GLU A 130 19.05 40.80 3.46
C GLU A 130 18.54 42.07 4.15
N ASN A 131 17.73 41.92 5.21
CA ASN A 131 17.29 43.00 6.08
C ASN A 131 17.54 42.63 7.54
N TYR A 132 18.28 43.46 8.27
CA TYR A 132 18.94 43.03 9.50
C TYR A 132 18.36 43.61 10.79
N GLY A 133 18.69 42.94 11.91
CA GLY A 133 18.44 43.45 13.25
C GLY A 133 19.57 44.35 13.74
N THR A 134 19.26 45.56 14.21
CA THR A 134 20.21 46.34 15.02
C THR A 134 20.35 45.77 16.42
N ALA A 135 19.31 45.14 16.97
CA ALA A 135 19.41 44.36 18.20
C ALA A 135 18.91 42.92 18.01
N TYR A 136 19.76 41.94 18.35
CA TYR A 136 19.44 40.52 18.28
C TYR A 136 20.35 39.69 19.19
N GLN A 137 19.97 38.43 19.41
CA GLN A 137 20.71 37.44 20.17
C GLN A 137 20.91 36.18 19.33
N ILE A 138 22.00 35.46 19.57
CA ILE A 138 22.12 34.05 19.19
C ILE A 138 21.89 33.23 20.45
N GLN A 139 20.99 32.26 20.38
CA GLN A 139 20.65 31.41 21.51
C GLN A 139 20.80 29.95 21.14
N VAL A 140 21.15 29.13 22.12
CA VAL A 140 21.23 27.68 22.02
C VAL A 140 20.24 27.03 22.97
N SER A 141 19.78 25.84 22.63
CA SER A 141 18.85 25.05 23.44
C SER A 141 19.04 23.57 23.15
N ASP A 142 18.83 22.72 24.16
CA ASP A 142 18.76 21.27 23.95
C ASP A 142 17.35 20.80 23.56
N ASP A 143 16.31 21.61 23.86
CA ASP A 143 14.89 21.21 23.79
C ASP A 143 13.99 22.18 23.00
N ALA A 144 14.55 23.24 22.39
CA ALA A 144 13.87 24.33 21.70
C ALA A 144 12.87 25.15 22.55
N SER A 145 12.81 24.94 23.87
CA SER A 145 11.89 25.63 24.79
C SER A 145 12.63 26.48 25.83
N HIS A 146 13.77 26.00 26.32
CA HIS A 146 14.66 26.71 27.24
C HIS A 146 15.90 27.20 26.49
N TRP A 147 16.05 28.52 26.41
CA TRP A 147 17.07 29.14 25.57
C TRP A 147 18.12 29.86 26.39
N THR A 148 19.38 29.59 26.09
CA THR A 148 20.54 30.29 26.67
C THR A 148 21.18 31.18 25.60
N SER A 149 21.31 32.47 25.87
CA SER A 149 21.97 33.40 24.95
C SER A 149 23.48 33.23 24.97
N VAL A 150 24.05 32.91 23.80
CA VAL A 150 25.50 32.76 23.57
C VAL A 150 26.11 33.97 22.87
N TYR A 151 25.28 34.86 22.33
CA TYR A 151 25.67 36.16 21.79
C TYR A 151 24.53 37.17 21.93
N SER A 152 24.85 38.45 22.10
CA SER A 152 23.88 39.55 22.01
C SER A 152 24.53 40.82 21.48
N THR A 153 23.77 41.61 20.73
CA THR A 153 24.17 42.96 20.30
C THR A 153 22.96 43.89 20.25
N THR A 154 23.22 45.19 20.38
CA THR A 154 22.25 46.29 20.15
C THR A 154 22.73 47.28 19.08
N SER A 155 23.83 46.94 18.40
CA SER A 155 24.45 47.76 17.34
C SER A 155 24.82 46.92 16.10
N GLY A 156 23.96 45.95 15.76
CA GLY A 156 24.09 45.13 14.55
C GLY A 156 24.22 46.00 13.30
N THR A 157 25.08 45.58 12.36
CA THR A 157 25.47 46.37 11.19
C THR A 157 24.95 45.79 9.87
N GLY A 158 24.29 44.63 9.90
CA GLY A 158 23.84 43.92 8.70
C GLY A 158 24.98 43.33 7.87
N GLY A 159 24.67 43.00 6.61
CA GLY A 159 25.60 42.31 5.70
C GLY A 159 25.91 40.88 6.15
N THR A 160 27.12 40.39 5.85
CA THR A 160 27.61 39.13 6.40
C THR A 160 28.29 39.38 7.75
N GLN A 161 27.76 38.79 8.81
CA GLN A 161 28.29 38.90 10.16
C GLN A 161 28.76 37.53 10.65
N THR A 162 30.06 37.41 10.91
CA THR A 162 30.65 36.23 11.54
C THR A 162 30.83 36.47 13.03
N LEU A 163 30.18 35.65 13.84
CA LEU A 163 30.09 35.76 15.29
C LEU A 163 30.82 34.58 15.92
N ALA A 164 31.83 34.85 16.73
CA ALA A 164 32.40 33.84 17.62
C ALA A 164 31.42 33.63 18.78
N VAL A 165 30.98 32.39 18.96
CA VAL A 165 30.07 32.00 20.05
C VAL A 165 30.64 30.81 20.79
N THR A 166 30.15 30.54 21.99
CA THR A 166 30.54 29.33 22.72
C THR A 166 29.32 28.82 23.46
N GLY A 167 28.86 27.63 23.07
CA GLY A 167 27.74 26.97 23.72
C GLY A 167 27.53 25.57 23.18
N THR A 168 26.75 24.78 23.90
CA THR A 168 26.27 23.48 23.44
C THR A 168 24.76 23.53 23.33
N GLY A 169 24.22 22.90 22.28
CA GLY A 169 22.79 22.80 22.08
C GLY A 169 22.48 22.00 20.83
N ARG A 170 21.32 21.37 20.80
CA ARG A 170 20.76 20.77 19.58
C ARG A 170 20.16 21.85 18.67
N TYR A 171 19.53 22.85 19.25
CA TYR A 171 18.90 23.94 18.52
C TYR A 171 19.71 25.23 18.65
N VAL A 172 19.79 25.99 17.57
CA VAL A 172 20.38 27.33 17.56
C VAL A 172 19.41 28.28 16.90
N ARG A 173 19.19 29.46 17.48
CA ARG A 173 18.32 30.48 16.88
C ARG A 173 18.92 31.86 16.87
N MET A 174 18.59 32.62 15.84
CA MET A 174 18.66 34.07 15.83
C MET A 174 17.35 34.61 16.41
N TYR A 175 17.44 35.39 17.49
CA TYR A 175 16.31 36.03 18.17
C TYR A 175 16.44 37.56 18.05
N GLY A 176 15.73 38.16 17.10
CA GLY A 176 15.73 39.58 16.80
C GLY A 176 14.77 40.37 17.68
N THR A 177 15.25 41.49 18.25
CA THR A 177 14.47 42.35 19.16
C THR A 177 14.36 43.81 18.69
N GLN A 178 15.17 44.24 17.73
CA GLN A 178 15.01 45.52 17.05
C GLN A 178 15.54 45.47 15.60
N ARG A 179 14.68 45.77 14.63
CA ARG A 179 14.99 45.86 13.19
C ARG A 179 15.68 47.18 12.84
N GLU A 180 16.47 47.18 11.77
CA GLU A 180 17.10 48.41 11.27
C GLU A 180 16.10 49.41 10.65
N ASN A 181 15.06 48.91 10.00
CA ASN A 181 14.03 49.71 9.34
C ASN A 181 12.62 49.13 9.55
N GLY A 182 11.64 49.58 8.76
CA GLY A 182 10.24 49.15 8.87
C GLY A 182 9.92 47.75 8.36
N TYR A 183 10.84 47.09 7.63
CA TYR A 183 10.66 45.74 7.08
C TYR A 183 11.03 44.66 8.11
N GLY A 184 10.65 43.39 7.88
CA GLY A 184 10.94 42.24 8.76
C GLY A 184 12.41 41.80 8.71
N TYR A 185 12.83 40.94 9.64
CA TYR A 185 14.16 40.33 9.59
C TYR A 185 14.26 39.40 8.39
N SER A 186 15.39 39.38 7.70
CA SER A 186 15.60 38.47 6.59
C SER A 186 17.05 38.02 6.44
N LEU A 187 17.23 36.71 6.30
CA LEU A 187 18.52 36.03 6.17
C LEU A 187 18.53 35.24 4.86
N TRP A 188 19.50 35.55 4.00
CA TRP A 188 19.89 34.66 2.90
C TRP A 188 20.44 33.36 3.49
N GLU A 189 21.27 33.44 4.54
CA GLU A 189 21.89 32.27 5.16
C GLU A 189 22.06 32.44 6.69
N PHE A 190 21.80 31.37 7.43
CA PHE A 190 22.04 31.18 8.85
C PHE A 190 22.93 29.96 9.07
N ARG A 191 24.24 30.21 9.14
CA ARG A 191 25.25 29.17 9.18
C ARG A 191 25.77 28.97 10.59
N VAL A 192 25.61 27.77 11.12
CA VAL A 192 26.08 27.37 12.44
C VAL A 192 27.23 26.40 12.26
N TYR A 193 28.38 26.70 12.86
CA TYR A 193 29.57 25.87 12.80
C TYR A 193 29.93 25.31 14.18
N GLY A 194 30.57 24.14 14.16
CA GLY A 194 31.05 23.50 15.38
C GLY A 194 31.42 22.04 15.18
N SER A 195 31.28 21.24 16.24
CA SER A 195 31.55 19.79 16.24
C SER A 195 30.36 19.00 16.77
N ALA A 196 29.92 18.00 16.01
CA ALA A 196 28.88 17.06 16.43
C ALA A 196 29.34 16.22 17.64
N GLY A 197 28.47 16.06 18.65
CA GLY A 197 28.75 15.25 19.83
C GLY A 197 28.84 13.76 19.47
N GLY A 198 30.00 13.15 19.68
CA GLY A 198 30.22 11.72 19.46
C GLY A 198 29.81 10.86 20.64
N ASN A 199 29.02 9.81 20.37
CA ASN A 199 28.77 8.71 21.31
C ASN A 199 30.09 7.95 21.58
N ALA A 200 30.57 7.99 22.82
CA ALA A 200 31.64 7.13 23.31
C ALA A 200 31.22 6.45 24.62
N SER A 201 30.93 5.16 24.51
CA SER A 201 30.75 4.22 25.61
C SER A 201 32.05 3.96 26.37
N GLY A 202 32.00 3.92 27.72
CA GLY A 202 32.90 3.07 28.52
C GLY A 202 33.60 3.68 29.74
N GLY A 203 33.00 3.48 30.92
CA GLY A 203 33.67 2.86 32.09
C GLY A 203 34.49 3.71 33.07
N GLY A 204 34.00 3.81 34.32
CA GLY A 204 34.81 3.46 35.49
C GLY A 204 35.05 4.51 36.60
N THR A 205 34.32 4.30 37.71
CA THR A 205 34.71 4.44 39.14
C THR A 205 34.65 5.79 39.88
N GLY A 206 33.75 5.85 40.87
CA GLY A 206 34.14 6.15 42.27
C GLY A 206 33.58 7.42 42.96
N GLY A 207 32.61 7.24 43.87
CA GLY A 207 32.72 7.82 45.23
C GLY A 207 31.80 8.96 45.69
N THR A 208 30.67 8.56 46.30
CA THR A 208 30.04 9.12 47.53
C THR A 208 29.41 10.52 47.59
N GLY A 209 28.07 10.55 47.70
CA GLY A 209 27.35 11.17 48.84
C GLY A 209 26.42 12.36 48.57
N GLY A 210 25.10 12.16 48.66
CA GLY A 210 24.14 13.24 49.02
C GLY A 210 22.81 13.33 48.27
N THR A 211 21.86 12.45 48.61
CA THR A 211 20.38 12.65 48.69
C THR A 211 19.59 13.56 47.72
N THR A 212 18.65 12.88 47.04
CA THR A 212 17.21 13.19 46.80
C THR A 212 16.80 14.22 45.73
N GLY A 213 16.15 13.70 44.68
CA GLY A 213 15.26 14.42 43.76
C GLY A 213 15.12 13.64 42.44
N GLY A 214 13.98 12.99 42.23
CA GLY A 214 13.69 12.22 41.01
C GLY A 214 13.68 13.10 39.75
N GLY A 215 14.08 12.51 38.64
CA GLY A 215 13.99 13.10 37.30
C GLY A 215 13.95 11.94 36.32
N GLY A 216 12.76 11.65 35.83
CA GLY A 216 12.48 10.60 34.86
C GLY A 216 13.17 10.88 33.53
N ASP A 217 13.52 9.78 32.87
CA ASP A 217 13.76 9.72 31.44
C ASP A 217 12.38 9.95 30.79
N GLY A 218 12.10 11.19 30.38
CA GLY A 218 10.84 11.56 29.77
C GLY A 218 11.01 11.64 28.27
N GLY A 219 10.59 10.59 27.56
CA GLY A 219 10.42 10.63 26.11
C GLY A 219 9.51 11.79 25.73
N THR A 220 9.93 12.63 24.79
CA THR A 220 9.06 13.67 24.23
C THR A 220 8.12 13.06 23.21
N GLY A 221 7.11 12.35 23.69
CA GLY A 221 5.89 12.07 22.95
C GLY A 221 5.10 13.35 22.77
N THR A 222 4.93 13.83 21.53
CA THR A 222 3.99 14.93 21.28
C THR A 222 2.58 14.40 21.34
N THR A 223 1.85 14.74 22.40
CA THR A 223 0.41 14.46 22.54
C THR A 223 -0.36 15.03 21.34
N PRO A 224 -1.39 14.34 20.82
CA PRO A 224 -2.27 14.90 19.80
C PRO A 224 -2.82 16.28 20.19
N PRO A 225 -3.00 17.23 19.25
CA PRO A 225 -3.52 18.56 19.57
C PRO A 225 -4.89 18.50 20.25
N GLY A 226 -5.04 19.15 21.40
CA GLY A 226 -6.31 19.20 22.13
C GLY A 226 -6.21 19.89 23.49
N SER A 227 -7.36 20.13 24.12
CA SER A 227 -7.45 20.63 25.50
C SER A 227 -7.84 19.49 26.43
N TRP A 228 -6.82 18.80 26.94
CA TRP A 228 -6.99 17.53 27.62
C TRP A 228 -7.04 17.65 29.15
N THR A 229 -7.92 16.86 29.76
CA THR A 229 -8.01 16.67 31.21
C THR A 229 -7.67 15.21 31.54
N PRO A 230 -6.66 14.94 32.39
CA PRO A 230 -6.29 13.59 32.76
C PRO A 230 -7.44 12.83 33.44
N VAL A 231 -7.67 11.58 33.01
CA VAL A 231 -8.68 10.66 33.57
C VAL A 231 -8.02 9.49 34.29
N TRP A 232 -6.93 8.97 33.73
CA TRP A 232 -6.15 7.87 34.28
C TRP A 232 -4.77 7.80 33.61
N SER A 233 -3.77 7.32 34.33
CA SER A 233 -2.46 7.05 33.76
C SER A 233 -1.72 5.99 34.58
N ASP A 234 -0.74 5.34 33.96
CA ASP A 234 0.26 4.50 34.61
C ASP A 234 1.61 4.72 33.92
N GLY A 235 2.64 5.07 34.70
CA GLY A 235 4.02 5.21 34.23
C GLY A 235 4.91 4.06 34.66
N PHE A 236 4.31 2.93 35.08
CA PHE A 236 4.99 1.66 35.34
C PHE A 236 6.19 1.70 36.30
N ASP A 237 6.19 2.64 37.24
CA ASP A 237 7.16 2.74 38.31
C ASP A 237 7.19 1.47 39.18
N GLY A 238 8.37 0.89 39.38
CA GLY A 238 8.57 -0.22 40.29
C GLY A 238 9.95 -0.85 40.21
N ALA A 239 10.19 -1.88 41.02
CA ALA A 239 11.47 -2.59 40.99
C ALA A 239 11.54 -3.55 39.80
N ALA A 240 12.74 -3.72 39.24
CA ALA A 240 12.98 -4.67 38.16
C ALA A 240 12.49 -6.10 38.50
N ALA A 241 11.97 -6.81 37.49
CA ALA A 241 11.43 -8.16 37.59
C ALA A 241 10.28 -8.33 38.61
N THR A 242 9.46 -7.30 38.79
CA THR A 242 8.20 -7.36 39.56
C THR A 242 6.98 -7.17 38.66
N SER A 243 5.81 -7.62 39.10
CA SER A 243 4.57 -7.47 38.32
C SER A 243 4.07 -6.01 38.34
N PRO A 244 3.36 -5.56 37.29
CA PRO A 244 2.72 -4.25 37.28
C PRO A 244 1.65 -4.12 38.37
N SER A 245 1.23 -2.89 38.66
CA SER A 245 0.26 -2.59 39.72
C SER A 245 -1.04 -3.36 39.54
N SER A 246 -1.32 -4.30 40.46
CA SER A 246 -2.60 -5.02 40.48
C SER A 246 -3.80 -4.14 40.82
N ALA A 247 -3.60 -2.87 41.19
CA ALA A 247 -4.70 -1.90 41.30
C ALA A 247 -5.17 -1.41 39.92
N ASN A 248 -4.25 -1.37 38.95
CA ASN A 248 -4.48 -0.88 37.60
C ASN A 248 -4.73 -2.00 36.59
N TRP A 249 -4.08 -3.15 36.77
CA TRP A 249 -4.01 -4.18 35.72
C TRP A 249 -4.59 -5.53 36.13
N THR A 250 -5.22 -6.19 35.16
CA THR A 250 -5.50 -7.63 35.14
C THR A 250 -4.51 -8.27 34.17
N ILE A 251 -3.87 -9.37 34.58
CA ILE A 251 -2.98 -10.14 33.71
C ILE A 251 -3.76 -11.35 33.19
N ASP A 252 -3.87 -11.45 31.87
CA ASP A 252 -4.52 -12.58 31.21
C ASP A 252 -3.56 -13.75 31.11
N THR A 253 -4.07 -14.97 31.27
CA THR A 253 -3.25 -16.19 31.32
C THR A 253 -3.88 -17.33 30.54
N GLY A 254 -3.05 -18.27 30.09
CA GLY A 254 -3.48 -19.42 29.30
C GLY A 254 -3.50 -19.13 27.80
N THR A 255 -4.41 -19.78 27.10
CA THR A 255 -4.54 -19.70 25.62
C THR A 255 -5.93 -19.20 25.19
N SER A 256 -6.73 -18.70 26.13
CA SER A 256 -8.07 -18.14 25.88
C SER A 256 -8.56 -17.37 27.10
N TYR A 257 -9.49 -16.45 26.90
CA TYR A 257 -10.34 -15.99 28.01
C TYR A 257 -11.11 -17.17 28.62
N PRO A 258 -11.52 -17.09 29.90
CA PRO A 258 -12.40 -18.09 30.50
C PRO A 258 -13.71 -18.22 29.70
N GLY A 259 -13.89 -19.35 29.00
CA GLY A 259 -15.05 -19.58 28.13
C GLY A 259 -14.99 -18.89 26.76
N GLY A 260 -13.88 -18.21 26.44
CA GLY A 260 -13.65 -17.58 25.15
C GLY A 260 -13.11 -18.53 24.08
N ALA A 261 -12.84 -18.00 22.89
CA ALA A 261 -12.27 -18.75 21.79
C ALA A 261 -10.88 -19.31 22.13
N ALA A 262 -10.62 -20.55 21.71
CA ALA A 262 -9.30 -21.16 21.84
C ALA A 262 -8.24 -20.37 21.05
N GLN A 263 -7.00 -20.40 21.51
CA GLN A 263 -5.87 -19.65 20.92
C GLN A 263 -6.22 -18.18 20.70
N TRP A 264 -6.88 -17.60 21.71
CA TRP A 264 -7.35 -16.21 21.75
C TRP A 264 -8.16 -15.76 20.52
N GLY A 265 -8.73 -16.70 19.75
CA GLY A 265 -9.49 -16.43 18.53
C GLY A 265 -8.64 -16.23 17.26
N THR A 266 -7.31 -16.18 17.37
CA THR A 266 -6.40 -15.82 16.27
C THR A 266 -5.54 -16.99 15.79
N GLY A 267 -5.49 -18.10 16.55
CA GLY A 267 -4.61 -19.23 16.25
C GLY A 267 -3.15 -19.01 16.67
N GLU A 268 -2.88 -17.99 17.49
CA GLU A 268 -1.59 -17.77 18.15
C GLU A 268 -1.19 -18.98 19.04
N VAL A 269 0.11 -19.12 19.31
CA VAL A 269 0.69 -20.37 19.84
C VAL A 269 1.28 -20.25 21.23
N GLU A 270 1.41 -19.04 21.76
CA GLU A 270 1.94 -18.84 23.11
C GLU A 270 0.92 -19.19 24.20
N THR A 271 1.44 -19.53 25.37
CA THR A 271 0.67 -19.50 26.61
C THR A 271 0.97 -18.18 27.33
N ALA A 272 -0.03 -17.32 27.49
CA ALA A 272 0.09 -16.09 28.28
C ALA A 272 0.31 -16.43 29.76
N THR A 273 1.21 -15.72 30.45
CA THR A 273 1.49 -15.99 31.87
C THR A 273 1.60 -14.72 32.71
N ALA A 274 1.35 -14.84 34.01
CA ALA A 274 1.58 -13.79 35.00
C ALA A 274 3.01 -13.77 35.56
N SER A 275 3.94 -14.50 34.95
CA SER A 275 5.35 -14.49 35.37
C SER A 275 5.96 -13.12 35.09
N PRO A 276 6.72 -12.52 36.03
CA PRO A 276 7.51 -11.32 35.76
C PRO A 276 8.55 -11.46 34.65
N ALA A 277 8.84 -12.69 34.20
CA ALA A 277 9.66 -12.92 33.01
C ALA A 277 8.92 -12.65 31.68
N ASN A 278 7.59 -12.68 31.70
CA ASN A 278 6.74 -12.38 30.55
C ASN A 278 6.02 -11.03 30.71
N VAL A 279 5.66 -10.63 31.93
CA VAL A 279 4.95 -9.38 32.27
C VAL A 279 5.64 -8.75 33.48
N GLY A 280 6.69 -7.97 33.25
CA GLY A 280 7.56 -7.49 34.31
C GLY A 280 7.94 -6.02 34.15
N LEU A 281 8.15 -5.34 35.27
CA LEU A 281 8.75 -4.01 35.29
C LEU A 281 10.26 -4.12 35.10
N ASP A 282 10.87 -3.19 34.36
CA ASP A 282 12.31 -3.20 34.06
C ASP A 282 13.15 -2.53 35.16
N GLY A 283 12.51 -1.76 36.06
CA GLY A 283 13.15 -1.01 37.13
C GLY A 283 13.49 0.45 36.79
N SER A 284 13.15 0.90 35.58
CA SER A 284 13.44 2.23 35.04
C SER A 284 12.19 3.02 34.68
N GLY A 285 11.00 2.52 35.03
CA GLY A 285 9.71 3.14 34.70
C GLY A 285 9.03 2.50 33.49
N HIS A 286 9.43 1.30 33.07
CA HIS A 286 8.80 0.63 31.94
C HIS A 286 8.20 -0.72 32.32
N LEU A 287 7.12 -1.08 31.63
CA LEU A 287 6.56 -2.42 31.59
C LEU A 287 7.07 -3.16 30.35
N ASP A 288 7.62 -4.35 30.56
CA ASP A 288 8.06 -5.24 29.50
C ASP A 288 7.13 -6.44 29.35
N LEU A 289 6.57 -6.59 28.14
CA LEU A 289 5.94 -7.82 27.68
C LEU A 289 6.95 -8.61 26.84
N THR A 290 7.49 -9.70 27.38
CA THR A 290 8.59 -10.46 26.75
C THR A 290 8.15 -11.85 26.31
N ALA A 291 8.37 -12.19 25.04
CA ALA A 291 8.09 -13.51 24.49
C ALA A 291 9.28 -14.46 24.72
N LEU A 292 9.03 -15.61 25.32
CA LEU A 292 10.06 -16.59 25.69
C LEU A 292 9.79 -17.96 25.06
N LYS A 293 10.83 -18.56 24.47
CA LYS A 293 10.79 -19.91 23.90
C LYS A 293 11.58 -20.88 24.77
N SER A 294 10.95 -21.96 25.23
CA SER A 294 11.61 -23.04 25.97
C SER A 294 11.08 -24.40 25.52
N GLY A 295 11.97 -25.31 25.12
CA GLY A 295 11.59 -26.65 24.67
C GLY A 295 10.65 -26.67 23.44
N GLY A 296 10.66 -25.60 22.63
CA GLY A 296 9.77 -25.44 21.47
C GLY A 296 8.42 -24.77 21.78
N SER A 297 8.06 -24.62 23.05
CA SER A 297 6.85 -23.91 23.48
C SER A 297 7.12 -22.43 23.74
N TRP A 298 6.13 -21.58 23.46
CA TRP A 298 6.18 -20.14 23.67
C TRP A 298 5.37 -19.73 24.89
N THR A 299 5.88 -18.77 25.65
CA THR A 299 5.11 -17.99 26.62
C THR A 299 5.26 -16.50 26.34
N SER A 300 4.26 -15.70 26.70
CA SER A 300 4.30 -14.25 26.54
C SER A 300 3.38 -13.55 27.53
N GLY A 301 3.22 -12.23 27.38
CA GLY A 301 2.45 -11.34 28.23
C GLY A 301 1.22 -10.75 27.54
N ARG A 302 0.11 -10.67 28.29
CA ARG A 302 -1.12 -9.95 27.94
C ARG A 302 -1.71 -9.33 29.20
N ILE A 303 -2.03 -8.04 29.15
CA ILE A 303 -2.64 -7.33 30.27
C ILE A 303 -3.75 -6.39 29.81
N GLU A 304 -4.73 -6.18 30.69
CA GLU A 304 -5.82 -5.24 30.48
C GLU A 304 -5.99 -4.29 31.67
N SER A 305 -6.40 -3.05 31.40
CA SER A 305 -6.74 -2.11 32.46
C SER A 305 -7.98 -2.61 33.23
N LYS A 306 -7.96 -2.53 34.56
CA LYS A 306 -9.12 -2.87 35.40
C LYS A 306 -10.31 -1.95 35.14
N ARG A 307 -10.04 -0.67 34.85
CA ARG A 307 -11.05 0.26 34.34
C ARG A 307 -11.48 -0.15 32.94
N SER A 308 -12.77 0.00 32.68
CA SER A 308 -13.41 -0.26 31.38
C SER A 308 -14.45 0.82 31.07
N ASP A 309 -14.31 1.99 31.69
CA ASP A 309 -15.26 3.11 31.64
C ASP A 309 -14.73 4.28 30.79
N PHE A 310 -13.60 4.10 30.11
CA PHE A 310 -13.00 5.11 29.24
C PHE A 310 -13.92 5.35 28.04
N SER A 311 -14.54 6.52 27.97
CA SER A 311 -15.51 6.84 26.91
C SER A 311 -15.42 8.32 26.56
N ALA A 312 -15.59 8.66 25.29
CA ALA A 312 -15.74 10.07 24.92
C ALA A 312 -17.12 10.57 25.38
N PRO A 313 -17.20 11.66 26.17
CA PRO A 313 -18.48 12.27 26.49
C PRO A 313 -19.09 12.87 25.21
N ALA A 314 -20.42 12.87 25.11
CA ALA A 314 -21.09 13.52 23.98
C ALA A 314 -20.71 15.01 23.93
N GLY A 315 -20.23 15.49 22.78
CA GLY A 315 -19.69 16.85 22.63
C GLY A 315 -18.26 17.06 23.10
N GLY A 316 -17.55 16.00 23.51
CA GLY A 316 -16.14 16.04 23.87
C GLY A 316 -15.35 14.91 23.19
N GLU A 317 -14.11 14.74 23.62
CA GLU A 317 -13.15 13.78 23.06
C GLU A 317 -12.58 12.88 24.15
N LEU A 318 -12.17 11.67 23.77
CA LEU A 318 -11.35 10.76 24.56
C LEU A 318 -10.01 10.58 23.85
N LEU A 319 -8.91 10.84 24.54
CA LEU A 319 -7.56 10.49 24.11
C LEU A 319 -7.10 9.26 24.89
N VAL A 320 -6.66 8.23 24.18
CA VAL A 320 -5.97 7.06 24.73
C VAL A 320 -4.58 7.05 24.11
N SER A 321 -3.52 7.10 24.93
CA SER A 321 -2.15 7.25 24.45
C SER A 321 -1.20 6.34 25.20
N ALA A 322 -0.21 5.79 24.51
CA ALA A 322 0.89 5.07 25.13
C ALA A 322 2.21 5.32 24.40
N THR A 323 3.28 5.48 25.17
CA THR A 323 4.65 5.53 24.66
C THR A 323 5.26 4.14 24.78
N LEU A 324 5.65 3.53 23.65
CA LEU A 324 6.17 2.18 23.63
C LEU A 324 7.21 1.97 22.54
N LYS A 325 8.00 0.92 22.69
CA LYS A 325 9.00 0.43 21.73
C LYS A 325 8.61 -0.97 21.27
N GLN A 326 8.52 -1.16 19.96
CA GLN A 326 8.19 -2.45 19.35
C GLN A 326 9.32 -3.47 19.56
N PRO A 327 9.03 -4.79 19.54
CA PRO A 327 10.05 -5.83 19.63
C PRO A 327 11.00 -5.85 18.45
N ASP A 328 12.30 -6.01 18.72
CA ASP A 328 13.36 -6.19 17.72
C ASP A 328 14.19 -7.48 17.96
N PRO A 329 13.59 -8.67 17.89
CA PRO A 329 14.33 -9.92 18.01
C PRO A 329 15.09 -10.21 16.71
N ALA A 330 16.25 -10.86 16.82
CA ALA A 330 17.11 -11.18 15.65
C ALA A 330 16.39 -11.96 14.52
N LYS A 331 15.35 -12.73 14.84
CA LYS A 331 14.43 -13.38 13.88
C LYS A 331 13.01 -13.27 14.41
N ALA A 332 12.18 -12.50 13.72
CA ALA A 332 10.91 -12.01 14.26
C ALA A 332 9.65 -12.66 13.66
N LEU A 333 9.77 -13.66 12.78
CA LEU A 333 8.61 -14.32 12.16
C LEU A 333 7.61 -14.83 13.21
N GLY A 334 6.40 -14.28 13.21
CA GLY A 334 5.34 -14.58 14.18
C GLY A 334 5.22 -13.62 15.36
N TYR A 335 6.16 -12.69 15.58
CA TYR A 335 5.95 -11.66 16.61
C TYR A 335 4.77 -10.77 16.23
N TRP A 336 3.86 -10.51 17.17
CA TRP A 336 2.67 -9.69 16.99
C TRP A 336 2.41 -8.82 18.24
N PRO A 337 3.14 -7.69 18.39
CA PRO A 337 2.84 -6.70 19.42
C PRO A 337 1.52 -5.98 19.13
N SER A 338 0.81 -5.59 20.20
CA SER A 338 -0.43 -4.82 20.08
C SER A 338 -0.71 -3.92 21.29
N PHE A 339 -1.31 -2.77 21.02
CA PHE A 339 -1.91 -1.84 21.97
C PHE A 339 -3.30 -1.45 21.44
N ARG A 340 -4.34 -1.68 22.26
CA ARG A 340 -5.74 -1.60 21.83
C ARG A 340 -6.63 -0.92 22.86
N ALA A 341 -7.75 -0.38 22.38
CA ALA A 341 -8.93 -0.08 23.16
C ALA A 341 -10.06 -1.07 22.79
N MET A 342 -10.51 -1.87 23.78
CA MET A 342 -11.55 -2.89 23.59
C MET A 342 -12.85 -2.46 24.29
N GLY A 343 -13.98 -2.64 23.60
CA GLY A 343 -15.29 -2.32 24.15
C GLY A 343 -15.59 -3.08 25.44
N ALA A 344 -16.08 -2.39 26.46
CA ALA A 344 -16.18 -2.92 27.82
C ALA A 344 -17.00 -4.21 27.96
N ALA A 345 -18.02 -4.40 27.12
CA ALA A 345 -18.88 -5.58 27.19
C ALA A 345 -18.20 -6.86 26.70
N TYR A 346 -17.08 -6.75 25.97
CA TYR A 346 -16.26 -7.92 25.62
C TYR A 346 -15.73 -8.63 26.87
N ARG A 347 -15.40 -7.86 27.92
CA ARG A 347 -15.03 -8.39 29.22
C ARG A 347 -16.24 -9.07 29.88
N GLY A 348 -16.29 -10.39 29.76
CA GLY A 348 -17.35 -11.24 30.31
C GLY A 348 -18.25 -11.86 29.25
N ASP A 349 -18.21 -11.38 28.02
CA ASP A 349 -18.89 -11.98 26.86
C ASP A 349 -18.10 -11.75 25.57
N THR A 350 -17.23 -12.70 25.24
CA THR A 350 -16.40 -12.64 24.04
C THR A 350 -17.20 -12.83 22.74
N SER A 351 -18.49 -13.17 22.81
CA SER A 351 -19.34 -13.31 21.61
C SER A 351 -19.81 -11.96 21.05
N THR A 352 -19.55 -10.87 21.77
CA THR A 352 -19.91 -9.51 21.38
C THR A 352 -18.99 -8.91 20.31
N TRP A 353 -17.83 -9.52 20.07
CA TRP A 353 -16.94 -9.13 18.99
C TRP A 353 -17.51 -9.53 17.61
N PRO A 354 -17.41 -8.68 16.57
CA PRO A 354 -16.76 -7.37 16.54
C PRO A 354 -17.71 -6.21 16.88
N ALA A 355 -19.02 -6.47 17.03
CA ALA A 355 -20.05 -5.44 17.19
C ALA A 355 -19.80 -4.46 18.34
N VAL A 356 -19.13 -4.92 19.41
CA VAL A 356 -18.78 -4.13 20.61
C VAL A 356 -17.64 -3.11 20.38
N GLY A 357 -17.00 -3.12 19.21
CA GLY A 357 -15.88 -2.23 18.92
C GLY A 357 -14.55 -2.72 19.51
N GLU A 358 -13.57 -2.89 18.63
CA GLU A 358 -12.15 -3.00 18.96
C GLU A 358 -11.40 -1.98 18.12
N SER A 359 -10.69 -1.08 18.78
CA SER A 359 -9.80 -0.11 18.14
C SER A 359 -8.36 -0.53 18.40
N ASP A 360 -7.70 -0.98 17.36
CA ASP A 360 -6.28 -1.29 17.34
C ASP A 360 -5.51 0.00 17.15
N ILE A 361 -4.89 0.48 18.22
CA ILE A 361 -4.14 1.74 18.21
C ILE A 361 -2.76 1.53 17.60
N MET A 362 -2.17 0.36 17.86
CA MET A 362 -0.88 -0.05 17.32
C MET A 362 -0.86 -1.57 17.20
N GLU A 363 -0.64 -2.07 15.99
CA GLU A 363 -0.21 -3.45 15.73
C GLU A 363 0.95 -3.47 14.74
N ASP A 364 1.87 -4.42 14.92
CA ASP A 364 2.90 -4.83 13.95
C ASP A 364 2.92 -6.35 13.90
N VAL A 365 3.47 -6.91 12.82
CA VAL A 365 3.67 -8.35 12.71
C VAL A 365 5.02 -8.69 12.09
N ASN A 366 5.57 -9.84 12.46
CA ASN A 366 6.80 -10.39 11.90
C ASN A 366 8.05 -9.49 12.08
N GLY A 367 7.99 -8.49 12.98
CA GLY A 367 9.08 -7.57 13.29
C GLY A 367 9.51 -6.73 12.09
N ARG A 368 8.54 -6.14 11.39
CA ARG A 368 8.77 -5.45 10.12
C ARG A 368 9.17 -3.99 10.31
N GLY A 369 9.05 -3.46 11.53
CA GLY A 369 9.19 -2.01 11.78
C GLY A 369 8.09 -1.26 11.05
N GLU A 370 6.90 -1.85 11.01
CA GLU A 370 5.69 -1.32 10.40
C GLU A 370 4.64 -1.10 11.48
N LEU A 371 3.49 -0.55 11.10
CA LEU A 371 2.38 -0.23 12.00
C LEU A 371 1.06 -0.28 11.22
N SER A 372 0.05 -0.90 11.80
CA SER A 372 -1.35 -0.74 11.42
C SER A 372 -2.18 -0.20 12.58
N ALA A 373 -3.16 0.65 12.26
CA ALA A 373 -4.25 1.03 13.15
C ALA A 373 -5.58 0.63 12.49
N THR A 374 -6.49 0.05 13.26
CA THR A 374 -7.68 -0.60 12.70
C THR A 374 -8.90 -0.42 13.61
N LEU A 375 -10.06 -0.21 13.01
CA LEU A 375 -11.34 -0.35 13.71
C LEU A 375 -12.05 -1.64 13.26
N HIS A 376 -12.32 -2.52 14.23
CA HIS A 376 -13.20 -3.67 14.08
C HIS A 376 -14.59 -3.35 14.62
N CYS A 377 -15.62 -3.65 13.83
CA CYS A 377 -17.01 -3.33 14.14
C CYS A 377 -18.02 -4.11 13.29
N GLY A 378 -19.29 -4.06 13.71
CA GLY A 378 -20.40 -4.64 12.94
C GLY A 378 -20.45 -6.16 13.04
N THR A 379 -20.28 -6.87 11.91
CA THR A 379 -20.49 -8.32 11.83
C THR A 379 -19.34 -9.01 11.12
N ALA A 380 -18.88 -10.14 11.65
CA ALA A 380 -17.89 -10.98 11.00
C ALA A 380 -18.48 -12.28 10.40
N PRO A 381 -18.00 -12.74 9.23
CA PRO A 381 -17.10 -12.02 8.31
C PRO A 381 -17.85 -10.94 7.50
N GLY A 382 -17.11 -9.95 6.99
CA GLY A 382 -17.58 -8.84 6.18
C GLY A 382 -18.21 -7.73 7.02
N GLY A 383 -19.48 -7.43 6.76
CA GLY A 383 -20.17 -6.32 7.40
C GLY A 383 -19.60 -4.95 7.03
N ASN A 384 -20.04 -3.92 7.74
CA ASN A 384 -19.71 -2.53 7.44
C ASN A 384 -18.22 -2.19 7.68
N CYS A 385 -17.48 -3.07 8.35
CA CYS A 385 -16.07 -2.87 8.70
C CYS A 385 -15.15 -3.92 8.06
N SER A 386 -15.62 -4.69 7.06
CA SER A 386 -14.80 -5.62 6.27
C SER A 386 -14.07 -6.69 7.09
N GLU A 387 -14.77 -7.29 8.05
CA GLU A 387 -14.19 -8.29 8.94
C GLU A 387 -13.73 -9.54 8.18
N TYR A 388 -12.58 -10.14 8.48
CA TYR A 388 -11.74 -9.94 9.66
C TYR A 388 -10.60 -8.93 9.45
N ASP A 389 -10.60 -8.17 8.35
CA ASP A 389 -9.52 -7.24 8.05
C ASP A 389 -9.70 -5.90 8.81
N GLY A 390 -10.95 -5.52 9.09
CA GLY A 390 -11.28 -4.25 9.73
C GLY A 390 -11.16 -3.04 8.78
N LEU A 391 -11.48 -1.85 9.28
CA LEU A 391 -11.16 -0.60 8.58
C LEU A 391 -9.77 -0.13 9.00
N THR A 392 -8.77 -0.45 8.17
CA THR A 392 -7.36 -0.36 8.54
C THR A 392 -6.60 0.76 7.82
N SER A 393 -5.58 1.29 8.49
CA SER A 393 -4.58 2.19 7.91
C SER A 393 -3.68 1.53 6.87
N GLY A 394 -3.74 0.20 6.76
CA GLY A 394 -2.72 -0.61 6.11
C GLY A 394 -1.49 -0.78 7.01
N LEU A 395 -0.79 -1.90 6.85
CA LEU A 395 0.47 -2.16 7.54
C LEU A 395 1.59 -1.44 6.79
N ALA A 396 1.98 -0.28 7.29
CA ALA A 396 2.90 0.65 6.62
C ALA A 396 4.12 0.99 7.47
N SER A 397 5.15 1.56 6.84
CA SER A 397 6.42 1.92 7.47
C SER A 397 6.26 2.68 8.80
N CYS A 398 7.03 2.27 9.81
CA CYS A 398 7.14 2.90 11.13
C CYS A 398 8.63 3.12 11.45
N SER A 399 9.20 4.18 10.90
CA SER A 399 10.64 4.46 11.02
C SER A 399 11.05 4.68 12.48
N GLY A 400 11.91 3.82 13.00
CA GLY A 400 12.44 3.93 14.36
C GLY A 400 11.69 3.14 15.43
N CYS A 401 10.49 2.63 15.12
CA CYS A 401 9.55 2.04 16.10
C CYS A 401 10.08 0.82 16.85
N GLN A 402 11.02 0.08 16.25
CA GLN A 402 11.74 -1.04 16.89
C GLN A 402 12.97 -0.60 17.69
N SER A 403 13.57 0.54 17.32
CA SER A 403 14.83 1.03 17.87
C SER A 403 14.67 2.02 19.03
N GLY A 404 13.50 2.63 19.17
CA GLY A 404 13.22 3.68 20.15
C GLY A 404 11.75 3.69 20.60
N TYR A 405 11.47 4.51 21.60
CA TYR A 405 10.11 4.75 22.06
C TYR A 405 9.40 5.73 21.14
N HIS A 406 8.16 5.40 20.79
CA HIS A 406 7.26 6.23 20.01
C HIS A 406 5.91 6.31 20.72
N THR A 407 5.18 7.39 20.53
CA THR A 407 3.86 7.58 21.13
C THR A 407 2.78 7.25 20.13
N TYR A 408 1.94 6.29 20.48
CA TYR A 408 0.78 5.85 19.71
C TYR A 408 -0.46 6.35 20.42
N SER A 409 -1.36 6.98 19.69
CA SER A 409 -2.56 7.56 20.30
C SER A 409 -3.79 7.34 19.44
N GLU A 410 -4.94 7.28 20.10
CA GLU A 410 -6.25 7.33 19.50
C GLU A 410 -7.03 8.51 20.10
N VAL A 411 -7.77 9.23 19.26
CA VAL A 411 -8.75 10.22 19.66
C VAL A 411 -10.13 9.82 19.16
N VAL A 412 -11.03 9.45 20.08
CA VAL A 412 -12.47 9.32 19.82
C VAL A 412 -13.10 10.71 19.97
N ASP A 413 -13.56 11.30 18.86
CA ASP A 413 -14.07 12.65 18.78
C ASP A 413 -15.58 12.69 18.54
N ARG A 414 -16.30 13.12 19.57
CA ARG A 414 -17.76 13.28 19.58
C ARG A 414 -18.19 14.75 19.60
N THR A 415 -17.30 15.65 19.20
CA THR A 415 -17.58 17.09 19.05
C THR A 415 -18.26 17.41 17.72
N LYS A 416 -18.25 16.46 16.78
CA LYS A 416 -18.83 16.55 15.44
C LYS A 416 -20.12 15.76 15.32
N SER A 417 -20.97 16.14 14.35
CA SER A 417 -22.20 15.41 14.04
C SER A 417 -21.90 14.07 13.41
N ASP A 418 -20.95 14.03 12.47
CA ASP A 418 -20.28 12.82 11.99
C ASP A 418 -19.09 12.59 12.92
N GLU A 419 -19.31 11.76 13.95
CA GLU A 419 -18.27 11.43 14.93
C GLU A 419 -17.10 10.72 14.24
N GLN A 420 -15.91 10.75 14.84
CA GLN A 420 -14.71 10.19 14.21
C GLN A 420 -13.76 9.59 15.24
N ILE A 421 -12.99 8.58 14.83
CA ILE A 421 -11.81 8.09 15.53
C ILE A 421 -10.61 8.45 14.67
N ARG A 422 -9.57 9.01 15.30
CA ARG A 422 -8.31 9.39 14.64
C ARG A 422 -7.14 8.76 15.38
N TRP A 423 -6.22 8.17 14.64
CA TRP A 423 -5.01 7.54 15.20
C TRP A 423 -3.78 8.35 14.86
N TYR A 424 -2.81 8.35 15.76
CA TYR A 424 -1.60 9.16 15.67
C TYR A 424 -0.35 8.35 16.02
N LEU A 425 0.74 8.66 15.31
CA LEU A 425 2.11 8.29 15.64
C LEU A 425 2.90 9.56 15.90
N ASP A 426 3.46 9.70 17.10
CA ASP A 426 4.20 10.89 17.55
C ASP A 426 3.44 12.19 17.26
N GLY A 427 2.13 12.20 17.58
CA GLY A 427 1.26 13.36 17.40
C GLY A 427 0.88 13.68 15.95
N LYS A 428 1.36 12.90 14.96
CA LYS A 428 0.96 13.02 13.55
C LYS A 428 -0.11 12.00 13.22
N GLN A 429 -1.19 12.42 12.56
CA GLN A 429 -2.27 11.51 12.22
C GLN A 429 -1.79 10.44 11.23
N ILE A 430 -2.21 9.20 11.44
CA ILE A 430 -1.86 8.05 10.59
C ILE A 430 -3.09 7.28 10.11
N TRP A 431 -4.27 7.56 10.68
CA TRP A 431 -5.52 6.95 10.25
C TRP A 431 -6.74 7.71 10.76
N GLN A 432 -7.87 7.51 10.09
CA GLN A 432 -9.16 8.03 10.50
C GLN A 432 -10.32 7.14 10.03
N VAL A 433 -11.33 7.00 10.90
CA VAL A 433 -12.64 6.39 10.58
C VAL A 433 -13.75 7.28 11.11
N ASN A 434 -14.72 7.59 10.26
CA ASN A 434 -15.90 8.39 10.59
C ASN A 434 -17.14 7.51 10.77
N GLU A 435 -18.09 7.96 11.59
CA GLU A 435 -19.41 7.32 11.78
C GLU A 435 -20.10 7.05 10.44
N SER A 436 -20.00 8.00 9.50
CA SER A 436 -20.57 7.90 8.16
C SER A 436 -20.00 6.76 7.31
N GLN A 437 -18.79 6.27 7.59
CA GLN A 437 -18.14 5.18 6.86
C GLN A 437 -18.60 3.78 7.29
N VAL A 438 -19.22 3.65 8.47
CA VAL A 438 -19.70 2.36 9.00
C VAL A 438 -21.22 2.32 9.20
N GLY A 439 -21.88 3.47 9.18
CA GLY A 439 -23.31 3.59 9.44
C GLY A 439 -23.63 3.79 10.92
N THR A 440 -24.68 4.58 11.18
CA THR A 440 -25.02 5.08 12.54
C THR A 440 -25.29 3.96 13.54
N SER A 441 -25.96 2.87 13.12
CA SER A 441 -26.22 1.73 14.02
C SER A 441 -24.94 0.98 14.41
N THR A 442 -24.04 0.79 13.47
CA THR A 442 -22.76 0.10 13.68
C THR A 442 -21.87 0.94 14.59
N TRP A 443 -21.76 2.24 14.31
CA TRP A 443 -20.97 3.16 15.11
C TRP A 443 -21.45 3.26 16.57
N ASN A 444 -22.76 3.43 16.78
CA ASN A 444 -23.33 3.49 18.12
C ASN A 444 -23.03 2.22 18.94
N ALA A 445 -23.07 1.04 18.29
CA ALA A 445 -22.76 -0.23 18.94
C ALA A 445 -21.28 -0.38 19.28
N ALA A 446 -20.38 0.18 18.46
CA ALA A 446 -18.94 0.04 18.60
C ALA A 446 -18.27 1.15 19.44
N VAL A 447 -18.88 2.33 19.57
CA VAL A 447 -18.21 3.52 20.15
C VAL A 447 -18.93 4.09 21.38
N HIS A 448 -20.26 3.98 21.48
CA HIS A 448 -21.03 4.70 22.53
C HIS A 448 -21.11 3.95 23.85
N HIS A 449 -19.96 3.50 24.36
CA HIS A 449 -19.80 2.83 25.65
C HIS A 449 -18.37 3.05 26.18
N GLY A 450 -18.08 2.46 27.35
CA GLY A 450 -16.72 2.44 27.88
C GLY A 450 -15.82 1.46 27.12
N PHE A 451 -14.53 1.75 27.14
CA PHE A 451 -13.44 0.90 26.67
C PHE A 451 -12.50 0.60 27.83
N TYR A 452 -11.76 -0.51 27.71
CA TYR A 452 -10.55 -0.77 28.48
C TYR A 452 -9.34 -0.82 27.56
N VAL A 453 -8.16 -0.55 28.10
CA VAL A 453 -6.89 -0.65 27.38
C VAL A 453 -6.34 -2.07 27.51
N ASP A 454 -5.82 -2.63 26.41
CA ASP A 454 -5.16 -3.93 26.35
C ASP A 454 -3.78 -3.79 25.69
N PHE A 455 -2.78 -4.43 26.30
CA PHE A 455 -1.44 -4.61 25.72
C PHE A 455 -1.15 -6.10 25.63
N SER A 456 -0.64 -6.55 24.48
CA SER A 456 -0.20 -7.94 24.34
C SER A 456 0.97 -8.09 23.38
N LEU A 457 1.81 -9.09 23.64
CA LEU A 457 2.80 -9.56 22.69
C LEU A 457 2.49 -11.01 22.29
N ARG A 458 1.77 -11.19 21.18
CA ARG A 458 1.33 -12.49 20.68
C ARG A 458 2.41 -13.16 19.83
N ILE A 459 2.34 -14.48 19.68
CA ILE A 459 3.26 -15.24 18.83
C ILE A 459 2.49 -16.15 17.85
N GLY A 460 2.67 -15.91 16.56
CA GLY A 460 1.98 -16.60 15.48
C GLY A 460 0.55 -16.10 15.28
N GLY A 461 -0.28 -16.92 14.64
CA GLY A 461 -1.69 -16.60 14.41
C GLY A 461 -1.98 -16.00 13.04
N SER A 462 -3.25 -15.67 12.82
CA SER A 462 -3.83 -15.30 11.52
C SER A 462 -3.11 -14.12 10.87
N TYR A 463 -2.85 -13.04 11.60
CA TYR A 463 -2.29 -11.82 11.02
C TYR A 463 -0.83 -12.01 10.57
N PRO A 464 0.13 -12.47 11.42
CA PRO A 464 1.47 -12.81 10.95
C PRO A 464 1.50 -13.80 9.77
N ASN A 465 0.60 -14.79 9.77
CA ASN A 465 0.49 -15.79 8.70
C ASN A 465 -0.01 -15.19 7.38
N ALA A 466 -1.00 -14.29 7.44
CA ALA A 466 -1.54 -13.63 6.27
C ALA A 466 -0.47 -12.77 5.58
N VAL A 467 0.29 -12.00 6.38
CA VAL A 467 1.37 -11.14 5.90
C VAL A 467 2.51 -11.93 5.26
N CYS A 468 3.01 -12.99 5.91
CA CYS A 468 4.10 -13.78 5.35
C CYS A 468 3.66 -14.78 4.26
N GLY A 469 2.35 -15.05 4.15
CA GLY A 469 1.81 -16.13 3.31
C GLY A 469 2.31 -17.52 3.74
N CYS A 470 2.59 -17.70 5.02
CA CYS A 470 3.29 -18.84 5.60
C CYS A 470 2.71 -19.20 6.98
N THR A 471 3.16 -20.30 7.59
CA THR A 471 2.83 -20.61 8.99
C THR A 471 3.93 -20.06 9.90
N SER A 472 3.51 -19.30 10.90
CA SER A 472 4.35 -18.69 11.92
C SER A 472 3.95 -19.16 13.33
N PRO A 473 4.85 -19.09 14.33
CA PRO A 473 6.26 -18.72 14.22
C PRO A 473 7.08 -19.80 13.49
N GLY A 474 8.18 -19.40 12.85
CA GLY A 474 9.16 -20.33 12.31
C GLY A 474 9.95 -21.06 13.41
N ASP A 475 10.51 -22.23 13.11
CA ASP A 475 11.34 -23.01 14.05
C ASP A 475 12.54 -22.22 14.57
N ASP A 476 13.08 -21.32 13.76
CA ASP A 476 14.24 -20.48 14.05
C ASP A 476 13.90 -19.09 14.60
N THR A 477 12.60 -18.79 14.81
CA THR A 477 12.15 -17.56 15.46
C THR A 477 12.85 -17.38 16.81
N SER A 478 13.45 -16.21 17.02
CA SER A 478 14.31 -15.92 18.17
C SER A 478 13.48 -15.62 19.41
N SER A 479 13.85 -16.19 20.56
CA SER A 479 13.27 -15.87 21.86
C SER A 479 13.74 -14.51 22.37
N GLY A 480 12.96 -13.87 23.23
CA GLY A 480 13.36 -12.71 24.03
C GLY A 480 13.05 -11.36 23.41
N GLY A 481 12.28 -11.30 22.31
CA GLY A 481 11.74 -10.02 21.85
C GLY A 481 10.75 -9.46 22.87
N THR A 482 10.82 -8.15 23.08
CA THR A 482 10.10 -7.45 24.15
C THR A 482 9.36 -6.25 23.58
N LEU A 483 8.07 -6.16 23.86
CA LEU A 483 7.29 -4.92 23.72
C LEU A 483 7.45 -4.16 25.04
N SER A 484 8.10 -3.01 24.99
CA SER A 484 8.40 -2.20 26.18
C SER A 484 7.53 -0.96 26.19
N ILE A 485 6.75 -0.77 27.25
CA ILE A 485 5.80 0.34 27.41
C ILE A 485 6.34 1.27 28.50
N ASP A 486 6.54 2.54 28.15
CA ASP A 486 7.01 3.60 29.05
C ASP A 486 5.85 4.17 29.86
N ASP A 487 4.81 4.62 29.19
CA ASP A 487 3.63 5.16 29.85
C ASP A 487 2.35 4.84 29.08
N VAL A 488 1.23 4.89 29.80
CA VAL A 488 -0.11 4.95 29.22
C VAL A 488 -0.93 6.02 29.91
N SER A 489 -1.68 6.80 29.15
CA SER A 489 -2.59 7.82 29.63
C SER A 489 -3.94 7.75 28.94
N VAL A 490 -4.97 8.15 29.69
CA VAL A 490 -6.32 8.38 29.20
C VAL A 490 -6.72 9.77 29.64
N GLU A 491 -7.15 10.58 28.69
CA GLU A 491 -7.51 11.98 28.89
C GLU A 491 -8.84 12.29 28.17
N GLN A 492 -9.53 13.32 28.62
CA GLN A 492 -10.80 13.73 28.03
C GLN A 492 -10.87 15.24 27.82
N SER A 493 -11.64 15.64 26.83
CA SER A 493 -12.17 16.99 26.70
C SER A 493 -13.68 16.98 26.89
N THR A 494 -14.26 18.12 27.26
CA THR A 494 -15.73 18.27 27.37
C THR A 494 -16.18 19.45 26.55
N GLY A 495 -17.41 19.37 26.04
CA GLY A 495 -17.98 20.42 25.21
C GLY A 495 -19.48 20.26 25.04
N THR A 496 -20.04 20.99 24.08
CA THR A 496 -21.48 20.93 23.77
C THR A 496 -21.72 19.89 22.68
N ALA A 497 -22.63 18.95 22.93
CA ALA A 497 -22.96 17.91 21.97
C ALA A 497 -23.65 18.50 20.71
N PRO A 498 -23.16 18.18 19.49
CA PRO A 498 -23.86 18.50 18.25
C PRO A 498 -25.11 17.61 18.09
N ALA A 499 -25.91 17.89 17.05
CA ALA A 499 -26.98 16.98 16.66
C ALA A 499 -26.37 15.65 16.13
N PRO A 500 -26.90 14.48 16.54
CA PRO A 500 -26.43 13.19 16.04
C PRO A 500 -26.57 13.08 14.52
N LEU A 501 -25.68 12.33 13.87
CA LEU A 501 -25.87 11.92 12.49
C LEU A 501 -27.14 11.08 12.37
N ALA A 502 -27.90 11.29 11.31
CA ALA A 502 -29.12 10.54 11.04
C ALA A 502 -29.25 10.21 9.56
N ASP A 503 -29.76 9.03 9.25
CA ASP A 503 -30.13 8.64 7.89
C ASP A 503 -31.47 9.28 7.49
N PRO A 504 -31.59 9.78 6.24
CA PRO A 504 -32.86 10.25 5.72
C PRO A 504 -33.86 9.09 5.60
N PRO A 505 -35.18 9.35 5.75
CA PRO A 505 -36.18 8.32 5.53
C PRO A 505 -36.25 7.91 4.06
N VAL A 506 -36.49 6.62 3.81
CA VAL A 506 -36.73 6.10 2.45
C VAL A 506 -38.02 6.75 1.89
N PRO A 507 -37.98 7.38 0.71
CA PRO A 507 -39.17 7.92 0.06
C PRO A 507 -40.23 6.84 -0.19
N THR A 508 -41.49 7.25 -0.41
CA THR A 508 -42.57 6.34 -0.79
C THR A 508 -43.00 6.57 -2.24
N GLY A 509 -43.41 5.49 -2.92
CA GLY A 509 -43.88 5.52 -4.30
C GLY A 509 -42.78 5.18 -5.32
N ALA A 510 -43.21 4.64 -6.47
CA ALA A 510 -42.34 4.33 -7.59
C ALA A 510 -41.74 5.61 -8.18
N SER A 511 -40.49 5.56 -8.66
CA SER A 511 -40.01 6.56 -9.60
C SER A 511 -40.68 6.39 -10.96
N ASN A 512 -40.83 7.51 -11.67
CA ASN A 512 -41.25 7.53 -13.06
C ASN A 512 -40.08 7.99 -13.90
N VAL A 513 -39.41 7.05 -14.57
CA VAL A 513 -38.20 7.27 -15.34
C VAL A 513 -38.48 7.06 -16.83
N HIS A 514 -38.14 8.06 -17.64
CA HIS A 514 -38.42 8.01 -19.08
C HIS A 514 -37.28 8.62 -19.88
N VAL A 515 -37.01 8.02 -21.04
CA VAL A 515 -36.25 8.67 -22.12
C VAL A 515 -37.23 9.52 -22.91
N THR A 516 -37.00 10.83 -22.92
CA THR A 516 -37.87 11.82 -23.58
C THR A 516 -37.10 12.55 -24.67
N GLY A 517 -37.80 13.22 -25.59
CA GLY A 517 -37.19 13.96 -26.70
C GLY A 517 -37.09 13.16 -28.00
N GLY A 518 -36.13 13.52 -28.85
CA GLY A 518 -35.97 12.94 -30.20
C GLY A 518 -34.55 13.11 -30.73
N GLN A 519 -34.33 12.81 -32.02
CA GLN A 519 -33.00 12.73 -32.62
C GLN A 519 -32.08 13.91 -32.26
N GLY A 520 -31.02 13.65 -31.49
CA GLY A 520 -30.02 14.65 -31.08
C GLY A 520 -30.45 15.57 -29.93
N ASN A 521 -31.61 15.34 -29.33
CA ASN A 521 -32.18 16.15 -28.24
C ASN A 521 -32.98 15.27 -27.26
N TRP A 522 -32.40 14.14 -26.86
CA TRP A 522 -32.96 13.28 -25.82
C TRP A 522 -32.55 13.72 -24.42
N GLN A 523 -33.37 13.32 -23.46
CA GLN A 523 -33.11 13.50 -22.04
C GLN A 523 -33.71 12.34 -21.25
N LEU A 524 -32.95 11.80 -20.30
CA LEU A 524 -33.51 10.94 -19.25
C LEU A 524 -34.16 11.85 -18.21
N THR A 525 -35.37 11.50 -17.78
CA THR A 525 -36.08 12.22 -16.72
C THR A 525 -36.44 11.28 -15.58
N VAL A 526 -36.29 11.74 -14.35
CA VAL A 526 -36.79 11.08 -13.12
C VAL A 526 -37.88 11.97 -12.53
N ASP A 527 -39.10 11.45 -12.43
CA ASP A 527 -40.28 12.17 -11.95
C ASP A 527 -40.50 13.51 -12.68
N GLY A 528 -40.30 13.48 -14.01
CA GLY A 528 -40.43 14.62 -14.91
C GLY A 528 -39.28 15.64 -14.86
N LYS A 529 -38.24 15.40 -14.03
CA LYS A 529 -37.07 16.28 -13.94
C LYS A 529 -35.88 15.71 -14.73
N PRO A 530 -35.10 16.55 -15.43
CA PRO A 530 -33.84 16.16 -16.06
C PRO A 530 -32.94 15.32 -15.14
N TRP A 531 -32.43 14.22 -15.67
CA TRP A 531 -31.47 13.36 -15.00
C TRP A 531 -30.30 13.04 -15.94
N GLN A 532 -29.12 13.56 -15.62
CA GLN A 532 -27.89 13.10 -16.25
C GLN A 532 -27.29 12.02 -15.35
N VAL A 533 -26.99 10.84 -15.90
CA VAL A 533 -26.37 9.76 -15.14
C VAL A 533 -24.94 10.18 -14.77
N LYS A 534 -24.74 10.50 -13.49
CA LYS A 534 -23.44 10.74 -12.85
C LYS A 534 -23.20 9.57 -11.92
N GLY A 535 -22.70 8.49 -12.51
CA GLY A 535 -22.76 7.19 -11.87
C GLY A 535 -21.42 6.59 -11.47
N MET A 536 -21.50 5.61 -10.58
CA MET A 536 -20.44 4.65 -10.28
C MET A 536 -20.98 3.22 -10.44
N THR A 537 -20.17 2.26 -10.86
CA THR A 537 -20.50 0.85 -10.65
C THR A 537 -20.32 0.48 -9.19
N TRP A 538 -21.10 -0.50 -8.72
CA TRP A 538 -21.21 -0.86 -7.30
C TRP A 538 -20.49 -2.18 -6.98
N GLY A 539 -19.43 -2.11 -6.17
CA GLY A 539 -18.68 -3.26 -5.66
C GLY A 539 -19.12 -3.82 -4.30
N PRO A 540 -19.44 -2.99 -3.27
CA PRO A 540 -19.70 -3.48 -1.91
C PRO A 540 -20.88 -4.44 -1.79
N ALA A 541 -21.01 -5.09 -0.64
CA ALA A 541 -22.20 -5.87 -0.32
C ALA A 541 -23.44 -4.96 -0.29
N THR A 542 -24.56 -5.39 -0.87
CA THR A 542 -25.79 -4.58 -0.86
C THR A 542 -26.32 -4.34 0.56
N SER A 543 -26.01 -5.22 1.51
CA SER A 543 -26.38 -5.10 2.92
C SER A 543 -25.66 -3.99 3.67
N THR A 544 -24.52 -3.50 3.17
CA THR A 544 -23.73 -2.42 3.79
C THR A 544 -23.94 -1.08 3.08
N ALA A 545 -24.99 -0.97 2.26
CA ALA A 545 -25.18 0.17 1.38
C ALA A 545 -25.29 1.51 2.13
N ASP A 546 -25.86 1.51 3.34
CA ASP A 546 -26.02 2.68 4.20
C ASP A 546 -24.69 3.36 4.57
N ALA A 547 -23.62 2.58 4.72
CA ALA A 547 -22.26 3.05 5.00
C ALA A 547 -21.58 3.78 3.82
N HIS A 548 -22.16 3.71 2.61
CA HIS A 548 -21.53 4.25 1.40
C HIS A 548 -22.32 5.38 0.74
N MET A 549 -23.62 5.51 1.02
CA MET A 549 -24.47 6.50 0.34
C MET A 549 -24.08 7.94 0.63
N ARG A 550 -23.62 8.23 1.85
CA ARG A 550 -23.14 9.57 2.23
C ARG A 550 -21.92 9.97 1.40
N ASP A 551 -20.96 9.06 1.25
CA ASP A 551 -19.73 9.29 0.51
C ASP A 551 -20.01 9.45 -1.00
N LEU A 552 -20.79 8.54 -1.60
CA LEU A 552 -21.25 8.66 -2.99
C LEU A 552 -21.99 9.99 -3.22
N LYS A 553 -22.85 10.40 -2.28
CA LYS A 553 -23.54 11.69 -2.36
C LYS A 553 -22.57 12.86 -2.32
N ALA A 554 -21.55 12.81 -1.46
CA ALA A 554 -20.51 13.83 -1.35
C ALA A 554 -19.66 13.92 -2.63
N MET A 555 -19.40 12.79 -3.30
CA MET A 555 -18.80 12.75 -4.64
C MET A 555 -19.70 13.39 -5.72
N GLY A 556 -20.97 13.69 -5.44
CA GLY A 556 -21.93 14.15 -6.45
C GLY A 556 -22.48 13.04 -7.33
N VAL A 557 -22.25 11.77 -6.96
CA VAL A 557 -22.87 10.61 -7.61
C VAL A 557 -24.38 10.67 -7.37
N ASN A 558 -25.14 10.45 -8.43
CA ASN A 558 -26.59 10.33 -8.36
C ASN A 558 -27.07 8.92 -8.74
N THR A 559 -26.23 8.10 -9.37
CA THR A 559 -26.62 6.79 -9.89
C THR A 559 -25.60 5.72 -9.50
N VAL A 560 -26.04 4.54 -9.12
CA VAL A 560 -25.17 3.35 -9.01
C VAL A 560 -25.61 2.27 -10.00
N ARG A 561 -24.69 1.46 -10.51
CA ARG A 561 -25.00 0.32 -11.37
C ARG A 561 -24.58 -0.99 -10.74
N THR A 562 -25.46 -1.98 -10.80
CA THR A 562 -25.17 -3.38 -10.43
C THR A 562 -25.23 -4.27 -11.67
N TRP A 563 -24.57 -5.43 -11.60
CA TRP A 563 -24.67 -6.48 -12.64
C TRP A 563 -25.78 -7.51 -12.37
N GLY A 564 -26.37 -7.47 -11.17
CA GLY A 564 -27.38 -8.42 -10.73
C GLY A 564 -28.46 -7.77 -9.86
N THR A 565 -29.66 -8.34 -9.93
CA THR A 565 -30.80 -8.00 -9.10
C THR A 565 -31.46 -9.28 -8.59
N ASP A 566 -31.60 -9.38 -7.27
CA ASP A 566 -32.24 -10.50 -6.59
C ASP A 566 -32.82 -10.04 -5.24
N GLY A 567 -33.21 -10.99 -4.37
CA GLY A 567 -33.82 -10.69 -3.07
C GLY A 567 -32.94 -9.87 -2.13
N THR A 568 -31.63 -9.82 -2.37
CA THR A 568 -30.65 -9.05 -1.59
C THR A 568 -30.51 -7.61 -2.07
N SER A 569 -31.15 -7.21 -3.18
CA SER A 569 -31.00 -5.86 -3.73
C SER A 569 -31.73 -4.77 -2.95
N LYS A 570 -32.70 -5.14 -2.10
CA LYS A 570 -33.56 -4.17 -1.39
C LYS A 570 -32.78 -3.14 -0.55
N PRO A 571 -31.80 -3.51 0.28
CA PRO A 571 -31.11 -2.53 1.13
C PRO A 571 -30.34 -1.48 0.31
N LEU A 572 -29.75 -1.87 -0.84
CA LEU A 572 -29.12 -0.93 -1.77
C LEU A 572 -30.15 0.03 -2.38
N LEU A 573 -31.28 -0.49 -2.87
CA LEU A 573 -32.34 0.33 -3.48
C LEU A 573 -32.92 1.35 -2.49
N ASP A 574 -33.23 0.88 -1.28
CA ASP A 574 -33.78 1.73 -0.22
C ASP A 574 -32.78 2.81 0.21
N SER A 575 -31.51 2.44 0.43
CA SER A 575 -30.46 3.37 0.83
C SER A 575 -30.17 4.40 -0.26
N ALA A 576 -30.07 3.97 -1.52
CA ALA A 576 -29.92 4.89 -2.64
C ALA A 576 -31.08 5.90 -2.68
N ALA A 577 -32.32 5.42 -2.58
CA ALA A 577 -33.50 6.28 -2.59
C ALA A 577 -33.51 7.30 -1.44
N ALA A 578 -33.14 6.89 -0.23
CA ALA A 578 -33.06 7.75 0.95
C ALA A 578 -32.13 8.95 0.71
N TYR A 579 -31.02 8.74 0.00
CA TYR A 579 -30.04 9.79 -0.33
C TYR A 579 -30.32 10.51 -1.68
N GLY A 580 -31.44 10.17 -2.32
CA GLY A 580 -31.84 10.72 -3.62
C GLY A 580 -30.97 10.24 -4.77
N LEU A 581 -30.35 9.07 -4.63
CA LEU A 581 -29.67 8.32 -5.69
C LEU A 581 -30.65 7.32 -6.33
N LYS A 582 -30.27 6.78 -7.50
CA LYS A 582 -31.00 5.73 -8.21
C LYS A 582 -30.07 4.58 -8.62
N VAL A 583 -30.63 3.43 -8.95
CA VAL A 583 -29.91 2.19 -9.27
C VAL A 583 -30.25 1.73 -10.69
N ILE A 584 -29.23 1.54 -11.53
CA ILE A 584 -29.32 0.74 -12.76
C ILE A 584 -29.24 -0.72 -12.34
N ASN A 585 -30.35 -1.44 -12.48
CA ASN A 585 -30.52 -2.80 -11.99
C ASN A 585 -30.16 -3.80 -13.09
N GLY A 586 -29.01 -4.46 -12.96
CA GLY A 586 -28.53 -5.43 -13.93
C GLY A 586 -29.18 -6.81 -13.78
N PHE A 587 -29.37 -7.50 -14.90
CA PHE A 587 -29.71 -8.92 -14.95
C PHE A 587 -28.61 -9.68 -15.68
N TRP A 588 -27.77 -10.38 -14.93
CA TRP A 588 -26.71 -11.20 -15.49
C TRP A 588 -27.26 -12.29 -16.40
N LEU A 589 -26.77 -12.34 -17.63
CA LEU A 589 -27.04 -13.39 -18.61
C LEU A 589 -25.73 -14.12 -18.93
N ASN A 590 -25.79 -15.44 -19.09
CA ASN A 590 -24.63 -16.28 -19.27
C ASN A 590 -24.05 -16.08 -20.67
N GLN A 591 -22.78 -15.70 -20.72
CA GLN A 591 -22.00 -15.41 -21.91
C GLN A 591 -21.77 -16.62 -22.83
N GLY A 592 -21.83 -17.85 -22.29
CA GLY A 592 -21.65 -19.09 -23.04
C GLY A 592 -22.92 -19.95 -23.16
N ALA A 593 -24.10 -19.39 -22.90
CA ALA A 593 -25.36 -20.11 -23.09
C ALA A 593 -25.74 -20.23 -24.57
N ASP A 594 -26.35 -21.36 -24.94
CA ASP A 594 -26.88 -21.59 -26.29
C ASP A 594 -28.24 -20.90 -26.43
N TYR A 595 -28.24 -19.65 -26.89
CA TYR A 595 -29.45 -18.85 -27.05
C TYR A 595 -30.28 -19.31 -28.25
N VAL A 596 -29.72 -20.10 -29.16
CA VAL A 596 -30.45 -20.70 -30.28
C VAL A 596 -31.38 -21.79 -29.76
N ASN A 597 -30.86 -22.77 -29.02
CA ASN A 597 -31.53 -24.03 -28.73
C ASN A 597 -31.96 -24.20 -27.27
N ASP A 598 -31.31 -23.55 -26.29
CA ASP A 598 -31.61 -23.76 -24.87
C ASP A 598 -32.87 -22.98 -24.43
N THR A 599 -34.04 -23.56 -24.71
CA THR A 599 -35.32 -22.99 -24.32
C THR A 599 -35.53 -23.00 -22.80
N ALA A 600 -34.92 -23.93 -22.07
CA ALA A 600 -35.06 -24.02 -20.62
C ALA A 600 -34.34 -22.84 -19.96
N TYR A 601 -33.07 -22.61 -20.32
CA TYR A 601 -32.30 -21.46 -19.83
C TYR A 601 -33.01 -20.13 -20.08
N LYS A 602 -33.50 -19.91 -21.31
CA LYS A 602 -34.26 -18.70 -21.67
C LYS A 602 -35.56 -18.56 -20.86
N THR A 603 -36.28 -19.67 -20.64
CA THR A 603 -37.52 -19.63 -19.85
C THR A 603 -37.24 -19.31 -18.38
N ASP A 604 -36.22 -19.94 -17.80
CA ASP A 604 -35.88 -19.80 -16.39
C ASP A 604 -35.35 -18.39 -16.08
N THR A 605 -34.46 -17.87 -16.94
CA THR A 605 -33.94 -16.50 -16.79
C THR A 605 -35.04 -15.46 -17.01
N LEU A 606 -35.90 -15.62 -18.02
CA LEU A 606 -37.04 -14.71 -18.22
C LEU A 606 -37.98 -14.71 -17.02
N ASN A 607 -38.29 -15.87 -16.45
CA ASN A 607 -39.15 -15.97 -15.26
C ASN A 607 -38.51 -15.29 -14.04
N SER A 608 -37.21 -15.49 -13.85
CA SER A 608 -36.46 -14.84 -12.77
C SER A 608 -36.45 -13.30 -12.92
N ILE A 609 -36.18 -12.80 -14.13
CA ILE A 609 -36.22 -11.35 -14.43
C ILE A 609 -37.60 -10.78 -14.13
N LYS A 610 -38.68 -11.43 -14.63
CA LYS A 610 -40.05 -11.00 -14.37
C LYS A 610 -40.39 -10.96 -12.88
N GLN A 611 -39.92 -11.94 -12.11
CA GLN A 611 -40.12 -11.96 -10.65
C GLN A 611 -39.49 -10.73 -9.99
N TRP A 612 -38.23 -10.43 -10.30
CA TRP A 612 -37.52 -9.33 -9.64
C TRP A 612 -37.98 -7.95 -10.10
N VAL A 613 -38.30 -7.78 -11.38
CA VAL A 613 -38.96 -6.56 -11.87
C VAL A 613 -40.31 -6.36 -11.17
N THR A 614 -41.14 -7.41 -11.05
CA THR A 614 -42.42 -7.31 -10.32
C THR A 614 -42.21 -6.91 -8.87
N THR A 615 -41.14 -7.40 -8.24
CA THR A 615 -40.83 -7.14 -6.83
C THR A 615 -40.38 -5.69 -6.60
N TYR A 616 -39.57 -5.14 -7.50
CA TYR A 616 -38.86 -3.88 -7.27
C TYR A 616 -39.31 -2.69 -8.12
N LYS A 617 -40.19 -2.88 -9.12
CA LYS A 617 -40.70 -1.78 -9.97
C LYS A 617 -41.26 -0.57 -9.20
N ASP A 618 -41.81 -0.79 -8.01
CA ASP A 618 -42.39 0.28 -7.20
C ASP A 618 -41.39 0.86 -6.18
N ASN A 619 -40.15 0.39 -6.16
CA ASN A 619 -39.12 0.90 -5.27
C ASN A 619 -38.58 2.24 -5.84
N PRO A 620 -38.56 3.31 -5.03
CA PRO A 620 -38.05 4.62 -5.45
C PRO A 620 -36.55 4.61 -5.79
N GLY A 621 -35.80 3.56 -5.49
CA GLY A 621 -34.40 3.42 -5.84
C GLY A 621 -34.16 3.02 -7.31
N VAL A 622 -35.16 2.54 -8.04
CA VAL A 622 -34.96 2.04 -9.42
C VAL A 622 -34.77 3.19 -10.41
N LEU A 623 -33.71 3.14 -11.23
CA LEU A 623 -33.53 4.02 -12.39
C LEU A 623 -34.03 3.36 -13.67
N MET A 624 -33.51 2.17 -13.97
CA MET A 624 -33.75 1.41 -15.20
C MET A 624 -33.29 -0.04 -15.03
N TRP A 625 -33.65 -0.89 -15.99
CA TRP A 625 -33.28 -2.30 -16.06
C TRP A 625 -32.21 -2.52 -17.15
N ASP A 626 -31.11 -3.21 -16.83
CA ASP A 626 -30.00 -3.51 -17.76
C ASP A 626 -29.91 -5.03 -17.98
N VAL A 627 -30.25 -5.49 -19.19
CA VAL A 627 -30.41 -6.92 -19.50
C VAL A 627 -29.15 -7.48 -20.15
N GLY A 628 -28.38 -8.25 -19.39
CA GLY A 628 -27.11 -8.85 -19.81
C GLY A 628 -25.92 -7.90 -19.74
N ASN A 629 -24.72 -8.48 -19.86
CA ASN A 629 -23.45 -7.75 -19.86
C ASN A 629 -22.42 -8.50 -20.73
N GLU A 630 -22.01 -7.88 -21.84
CA GLU A 630 -20.91 -8.35 -22.70
C GLU A 630 -21.11 -9.72 -23.36
N VAL A 631 -22.35 -10.13 -23.60
CA VAL A 631 -22.66 -11.46 -24.19
C VAL A 631 -22.31 -11.52 -25.68
N ILE A 632 -22.56 -10.46 -26.45
CA ILE A 632 -22.26 -10.41 -27.89
C ILE A 632 -20.74 -10.35 -28.09
N LEU A 633 -20.04 -9.56 -27.26
CA LEU A 633 -18.58 -9.53 -27.28
C LEU A 633 -18.00 -10.91 -27.04
N THR A 634 -18.41 -11.66 -26.01
CA THR A 634 -17.72 -12.93 -25.66
C THR A 634 -18.19 -14.14 -26.47
N THR A 635 -19.17 -13.98 -27.37
CA THR A 635 -19.74 -15.11 -28.11
C THR A 635 -18.67 -15.92 -28.89
N GLN A 636 -17.65 -15.25 -29.45
CA GLN A 636 -16.57 -15.96 -30.17
C GLN A 636 -15.65 -16.81 -29.28
N ASP A 637 -15.71 -16.62 -27.96
CA ASP A 637 -14.91 -17.38 -27.01
C ASP A 637 -15.55 -18.76 -26.72
N HIS A 638 -16.83 -18.92 -27.06
CA HIS A 638 -17.62 -20.12 -26.80
C HIS A 638 -18.04 -20.88 -28.07
N TYR A 639 -18.14 -20.18 -29.20
CA TYR A 639 -18.64 -20.73 -30.46
C TYR A 639 -17.67 -20.49 -31.61
N THR A 640 -17.80 -21.28 -32.69
CA THR A 640 -16.93 -21.17 -33.86
C THR A 640 -17.72 -21.12 -35.17
N GLY A 641 -17.12 -20.53 -36.21
CA GLY A 641 -17.71 -20.50 -37.55
C GLY A 641 -19.05 -19.76 -37.60
N ALA A 642 -20.01 -20.30 -38.36
CA ALA A 642 -21.31 -19.67 -38.56
C ALA A 642 -22.17 -19.61 -37.28
N GLN A 643 -21.88 -20.44 -36.27
CA GLN A 643 -22.65 -20.47 -35.02
C GLN A 643 -22.49 -19.17 -34.23
N ILE A 644 -21.32 -18.53 -34.25
CA ILE A 644 -21.10 -17.25 -33.55
C ILE A 644 -22.18 -16.23 -33.94
N GLU A 645 -22.43 -16.09 -35.25
CA GLU A 645 -23.41 -15.13 -35.75
C GLU A 645 -24.86 -15.53 -35.39
N GLN A 646 -25.15 -16.83 -35.41
CA GLN A 646 -26.46 -17.35 -35.00
C GLN A 646 -26.74 -17.06 -33.52
N GLU A 647 -25.76 -17.25 -32.65
CA GLU A 647 -25.88 -16.99 -31.22
C GLU A 647 -26.03 -15.50 -30.92
N ARG A 648 -25.27 -14.61 -31.59
CA ARG A 648 -25.43 -13.16 -31.44
C ARG A 648 -26.83 -12.67 -31.81
N ILE A 649 -27.36 -13.17 -32.93
CA ILE A 649 -28.72 -12.85 -33.38
C ILE A 649 -29.75 -13.43 -32.40
N ALA A 650 -29.57 -14.67 -31.96
CA ALA A 650 -30.48 -15.34 -31.03
C ALA A 650 -30.50 -14.65 -29.66
N TYR A 651 -29.35 -14.23 -29.16
CA TYR A 651 -29.22 -13.43 -27.94
C TYR A 651 -29.96 -12.10 -28.07
N ALA A 652 -29.69 -11.30 -29.12
CA ALA A 652 -30.37 -10.03 -29.33
C ALA A 652 -31.91 -10.19 -29.45
N THR A 653 -32.36 -11.27 -30.11
CA THR A 653 -33.78 -11.62 -30.21
C THR A 653 -34.38 -12.07 -28.87
N TYR A 654 -33.59 -12.71 -28.01
CA TYR A 654 -34.01 -13.07 -26.67
C TYR A 654 -34.11 -11.82 -25.77
N VAL A 655 -33.13 -10.91 -25.83
CA VAL A 655 -33.17 -9.63 -25.12
C VAL A 655 -34.45 -8.88 -25.47
N GLU A 656 -34.88 -8.87 -26.73
CA GLU A 656 -36.16 -8.24 -27.14
C GLU A 656 -37.37 -8.82 -26.41
N GLN A 657 -37.44 -10.14 -26.26
CA GLN A 657 -38.51 -10.80 -25.50
C GLN A 657 -38.49 -10.41 -24.03
N VAL A 658 -37.29 -10.25 -23.46
CA VAL A 658 -37.13 -9.76 -22.09
C VAL A 658 -37.59 -8.32 -21.97
N VAL A 659 -37.18 -7.42 -22.88
CA VAL A 659 -37.59 -5.99 -22.88
C VAL A 659 -39.11 -5.88 -22.90
N GLN A 660 -39.78 -6.58 -23.83
CA GLN A 660 -41.25 -6.58 -23.93
C GLN A 660 -41.92 -7.09 -22.65
N ALA A 661 -41.35 -8.13 -22.03
CA ALA A 661 -41.88 -8.65 -20.77
C ALA A 661 -41.70 -7.67 -19.61
N ILE A 662 -40.58 -6.95 -19.55
CA ILE A 662 -40.33 -5.92 -18.54
C ILE A 662 -41.30 -4.76 -18.72
N HIS A 663 -41.45 -4.19 -19.91
CA HIS A 663 -42.39 -3.08 -20.16
C HIS A 663 -43.85 -3.46 -19.85
N ALA A 664 -44.23 -4.72 -20.05
CA ALA A 664 -45.57 -5.21 -19.69
C ALA A 664 -45.81 -5.23 -18.16
N ILE A 665 -44.75 -5.35 -17.36
CA ILE A 665 -44.81 -5.40 -15.89
C ILE A 665 -44.58 -4.01 -15.26
N ASP A 666 -43.66 -3.26 -15.85
CA ASP A 666 -43.13 -1.99 -15.38
C ASP A 666 -43.04 -0.98 -16.53
N PRO A 667 -44.10 -0.17 -16.73
CA PRO A 667 -44.11 0.91 -17.72
C PRO A 667 -43.37 2.17 -17.25
N ASN A 668 -42.87 2.20 -16.02
CA ASN A 668 -42.31 3.39 -15.39
C ASN A 668 -40.79 3.48 -15.48
N HIS A 669 -40.11 2.44 -15.98
CA HIS A 669 -38.65 2.43 -16.05
C HIS A 669 -38.14 1.99 -17.44
N PRO A 670 -37.08 2.63 -17.96
CA PRO A 670 -36.46 2.23 -19.21
C PRO A 670 -35.78 0.86 -19.10
N VAL A 671 -35.55 0.23 -20.25
CA VAL A 671 -34.78 -1.01 -20.40
C VAL A 671 -33.63 -0.78 -21.38
N THR A 672 -32.44 -1.23 -20.98
CA THR A 672 -31.22 -1.21 -21.79
C THR A 672 -30.55 -2.60 -21.79
N SER A 673 -29.49 -2.76 -22.59
CA SER A 673 -28.64 -3.95 -22.59
C SER A 673 -27.18 -3.55 -22.87
N THR A 674 -26.27 -3.96 -21.99
CA THR A 674 -24.86 -3.57 -22.01
C THR A 674 -23.98 -4.58 -22.75
N ASP A 675 -23.09 -4.08 -23.60
CA ASP A 675 -22.00 -4.85 -24.19
C ASP A 675 -20.72 -4.01 -24.26
N ALA A 676 -19.58 -4.62 -24.57
CA ALA A 676 -18.30 -3.95 -24.62
C ALA A 676 -18.05 -3.35 -26.00
N TRP A 677 -17.61 -2.09 -26.01
CA TRP A 677 -17.58 -1.25 -27.20
C TRP A 677 -18.94 -1.20 -27.92
N THR A 678 -18.98 -0.67 -29.14
CA THR A 678 -20.24 -0.41 -29.87
C THR A 678 -20.66 -1.58 -30.79
N GLY A 679 -19.99 -2.73 -30.69
CA GLY A 679 -20.16 -3.88 -31.60
C GLY A 679 -21.53 -4.57 -31.52
N ALA A 680 -22.22 -4.46 -30.39
CA ALA A 680 -23.57 -5.01 -30.20
C ALA A 680 -24.68 -4.16 -30.83
N TRP A 681 -24.46 -2.86 -31.03
CA TRP A 681 -25.50 -1.93 -31.45
C TRP A 681 -26.13 -2.24 -32.83
N PRO A 682 -25.40 -2.76 -33.85
CA PRO A 682 -26.02 -3.22 -35.09
C PRO A 682 -27.06 -4.32 -34.88
N TYR A 683 -26.80 -5.26 -33.95
CA TYR A 683 -27.74 -6.33 -33.61
C TYR A 683 -28.95 -5.76 -32.88
N TYR A 684 -28.75 -4.91 -31.88
CA TYR A 684 -29.86 -4.28 -31.15
C TYR A 684 -30.72 -3.39 -32.04
N LYS A 685 -30.12 -2.65 -32.99
CA LYS A 685 -30.85 -1.86 -33.99
C LYS A 685 -31.76 -2.72 -34.86
N GLN A 686 -31.36 -3.95 -35.18
CA GLN A 686 -32.11 -4.83 -36.08
C GLN A 686 -33.08 -5.77 -35.36
N TYR A 687 -32.68 -6.32 -34.21
CA TYR A 687 -33.36 -7.44 -33.55
C TYR A 687 -33.91 -7.09 -32.17
N THR A 688 -33.59 -5.91 -31.63
CA THR A 688 -34.04 -5.45 -30.31
C THR A 688 -34.62 -4.02 -30.36
N PRO A 689 -35.59 -3.75 -31.24
CA PRO A 689 -36.11 -2.42 -31.48
C PRO A 689 -36.87 -1.82 -30.28
N ASP A 690 -37.23 -2.58 -29.26
CA ASP A 690 -37.98 -2.05 -28.10
C ASP A 690 -37.09 -1.50 -26.98
N LEU A 691 -35.75 -1.64 -27.04
CA LEU A 691 -34.84 -1.00 -26.07
C LEU A 691 -35.09 0.52 -25.97
N ASP A 692 -35.08 1.11 -24.78
CA ASP A 692 -35.30 2.56 -24.64
C ASP A 692 -34.05 3.37 -25.01
N LEU A 693 -32.87 2.78 -24.80
CA LEU A 693 -31.56 3.34 -25.08
C LEU A 693 -30.53 2.22 -25.31
N TYR A 694 -29.36 2.58 -25.85
CA TYR A 694 -28.22 1.68 -25.90
C TYR A 694 -27.31 1.87 -24.68
N ALA A 695 -26.61 0.81 -24.28
CA ALA A 695 -25.55 0.88 -23.29
C ALA A 695 -24.24 0.31 -23.86
N VAL A 696 -23.12 0.72 -23.26
CA VAL A 696 -21.78 0.30 -23.69
C VAL A 696 -20.77 0.39 -22.55
N ASN A 697 -19.95 -0.64 -22.39
CA ASN A 697 -18.71 -0.58 -21.61
C ASN A 697 -17.59 -0.05 -22.52
N SER A 698 -16.91 1.01 -22.09
CA SER A 698 -15.78 1.59 -22.84
C SER A 698 -14.81 2.29 -21.89
N TYR A 699 -13.53 1.97 -22.03
CA TYR A 699 -12.45 2.43 -21.15
C TYR A 699 -11.55 3.44 -21.89
N GLY A 700 -10.36 3.04 -22.35
CA GLY A 700 -9.42 3.91 -23.06
C GLY A 700 -9.95 4.48 -24.38
N ALA A 701 -11.07 3.97 -24.90
CA ALA A 701 -11.67 4.35 -26.18
C ALA A 701 -13.02 5.10 -26.09
N VAL A 702 -13.41 5.64 -24.93
CA VAL A 702 -14.74 6.27 -24.70
C VAL A 702 -15.09 7.34 -25.73
N CYS A 703 -14.11 8.13 -26.16
CA CYS A 703 -14.32 9.22 -27.11
C CYS A 703 -14.75 8.72 -28.51
N ASN A 704 -14.51 7.45 -28.84
CA ASN A 704 -14.92 6.85 -30.11
C ASN A 704 -16.43 6.56 -30.14
N VAL A 705 -17.08 6.35 -28.99
CA VAL A 705 -18.50 5.98 -28.89
C VAL A 705 -19.39 6.99 -29.62
N LYS A 706 -19.08 8.29 -29.52
CA LYS A 706 -19.80 9.35 -30.24
C LYS A 706 -19.72 9.16 -31.76
N GLN A 707 -18.53 8.89 -32.27
CA GLN A 707 -18.33 8.75 -33.72
C GLN A 707 -18.94 7.46 -34.25
N ASP A 708 -18.87 6.37 -33.50
CA ASP A 708 -19.54 5.11 -33.81
C ASP A 708 -21.05 5.29 -33.86
N TRP A 709 -21.61 6.07 -32.92
CA TRP A 709 -23.02 6.40 -32.90
C TRP A 709 -23.47 7.11 -34.19
N ILE A 710 -22.68 8.12 -34.62
CA ILE A 710 -22.95 8.89 -35.85
C ILE A 710 -22.84 7.96 -37.07
N ASN A 711 -21.75 7.19 -37.16
CA ASN A 711 -21.45 6.35 -38.32
C ASN A 711 -22.46 5.21 -38.51
N GLY A 712 -22.94 4.61 -37.41
CA GLY A 712 -23.96 3.57 -37.46
C GLY A 712 -25.37 4.07 -37.73
N GLY A 713 -25.57 5.40 -37.76
CA GLY A 713 -26.87 6.04 -38.00
C GLY A 713 -27.91 5.58 -36.98
N TYR A 714 -27.55 5.56 -35.71
CA TYR A 714 -28.42 5.13 -34.63
C TYR A 714 -29.44 6.22 -34.28
N THR A 715 -30.62 5.78 -33.83
CA THR A 715 -31.78 6.65 -33.59
C THR A 715 -32.29 6.55 -32.16
N LYS A 716 -31.43 6.11 -31.25
CA LYS A 716 -31.68 6.04 -29.80
C LYS A 716 -30.50 6.69 -29.07
N PRO A 717 -30.73 7.31 -27.90
CA PRO A 717 -29.64 7.79 -27.06
C PRO A 717 -28.87 6.61 -26.45
N TYR A 718 -27.76 6.92 -25.77
CA TYR A 718 -26.98 5.90 -25.05
C TYR A 718 -26.49 6.36 -23.68
N ILE A 719 -26.12 5.40 -22.84
CA ILE A 719 -25.30 5.60 -21.65
C ILE A 719 -24.01 4.78 -21.77
N VAL A 720 -22.95 5.22 -21.10
CA VAL A 720 -21.73 4.40 -20.95
C VAL A 720 -21.78 3.74 -19.58
N THR A 721 -21.92 2.43 -19.54
CA THR A 721 -22.22 1.66 -18.32
C THR A 721 -20.99 1.21 -17.55
N GLU A 722 -19.81 1.27 -18.16
CA GLU A 722 -18.50 1.17 -17.48
C GLU A 722 -17.51 2.06 -18.22
N SER A 723 -16.77 2.88 -17.46
CA SER A 723 -15.83 3.84 -18.00
C SER A 723 -14.77 4.26 -16.99
N GLY A 724 -13.62 4.73 -17.44
CA GLY A 724 -12.53 5.11 -16.54
C GLY A 724 -11.20 5.18 -17.28
N GLU A 725 -10.14 4.73 -16.62
CA GLU A 725 -8.83 4.55 -17.25
C GLU A 725 -8.80 3.41 -18.26
N ALA A 726 -7.70 3.32 -19.02
CA ALA A 726 -7.50 2.24 -19.99
C ALA A 726 -7.37 0.88 -19.30
N GLY A 727 -8.01 -0.14 -19.86
CA GLY A 727 -7.90 -1.51 -19.38
C GLY A 727 -6.55 -2.15 -19.74
N GLU A 728 -6.22 -3.26 -19.07
CA GLU A 728 -5.00 -4.04 -19.33
C GLU A 728 -4.82 -4.40 -20.82
N TRP A 729 -5.92 -4.65 -21.53
CA TRP A 729 -5.93 -5.00 -22.96
C TRP A 729 -5.74 -3.81 -23.91
N GLU A 730 -5.72 -2.58 -23.40
CA GLU A 730 -5.65 -1.33 -24.18
C GLU A 730 -4.30 -0.63 -24.03
N VAL A 731 -3.50 -1.00 -23.03
CA VAL A 731 -2.18 -0.41 -22.78
C VAL A 731 -1.06 -1.19 -23.50
N PRO A 732 0.03 -0.52 -23.90
CA PRO A 732 1.19 -1.20 -24.45
C PRO A 732 1.87 -2.07 -23.38
N ASN A 733 2.63 -3.06 -23.83
CA ASN A 733 3.51 -3.79 -22.92
C ASN A 733 4.76 -2.96 -22.59
N ASP A 734 5.25 -3.08 -21.36
CA ASP A 734 6.48 -2.49 -20.87
C ASP A 734 7.74 -3.24 -21.34
N ALA A 735 8.91 -2.83 -20.83
CA ALA A 735 10.20 -3.42 -21.17
C ALA A 735 10.35 -4.92 -20.79
N ASN A 736 9.53 -5.43 -19.87
CA ASN A 736 9.48 -6.84 -19.49
C ASN A 736 8.40 -7.62 -20.26
N GLY A 737 7.62 -6.98 -21.12
CA GLY A 737 6.68 -7.62 -22.02
C GLY A 737 5.30 -7.88 -21.41
N VAL A 738 4.96 -7.20 -20.30
CA VAL A 738 3.63 -7.23 -19.67
C VAL A 738 2.97 -5.85 -19.77
N PRO A 739 1.63 -5.76 -19.72
CA PRO A 739 0.89 -4.49 -19.76
C PRO A 739 1.42 -3.42 -18.78
N ASP A 740 1.78 -2.25 -19.34
CA ASP A 740 2.25 -1.08 -18.60
C ASP A 740 1.04 -0.36 -17.98
N GLU A 741 0.90 -0.50 -16.67
CA GLU A 741 -0.26 0.04 -15.94
C GLU A 741 -0.14 1.56 -15.83
N PRO A 742 -1.24 2.29 -16.06
CA PRO A 742 -1.24 3.73 -15.89
C PRO A 742 -0.78 4.14 -14.49
N THR A 743 0.05 5.18 -14.42
CA THR A 743 0.35 5.89 -13.17
C THR A 743 -0.94 6.43 -12.54
N ASP A 744 -0.99 6.65 -11.23
CA ASP A 744 -2.18 7.16 -10.53
C ASP A 744 -2.64 8.52 -11.09
N VAL A 745 -1.68 9.32 -11.58
CA VAL A 745 -1.91 10.58 -12.29
C VAL A 745 -2.57 10.36 -13.65
N GLN A 746 -2.10 9.37 -14.43
CA GLN A 746 -2.70 9.01 -15.72
C GLN A 746 -4.10 8.42 -15.52
N SER A 747 -4.29 7.61 -14.49
CA SER A 747 -5.58 7.09 -14.05
C SER A 747 -6.56 8.23 -13.82
N ARG A 748 -6.24 9.19 -12.93
CA ARG A 748 -7.01 10.41 -12.68
C ARG A 748 -7.41 11.15 -13.97
N ASP A 749 -6.46 11.33 -14.88
CA ASP A 749 -6.68 12.02 -16.15
C ASP A 749 -7.57 11.21 -17.11
N GLY A 750 -7.50 9.88 -17.05
CA GLY A 750 -8.36 8.94 -17.75
C GLY A 750 -9.84 9.11 -17.40
N TYR A 751 -10.20 9.06 -16.11
CA TYR A 751 -11.59 9.31 -15.66
C TYR A 751 -12.10 10.69 -16.06
N THR A 752 -11.24 11.71 -15.93
CA THR A 752 -11.57 13.08 -16.34
C THR A 752 -11.89 13.15 -17.84
N SER A 753 -11.06 12.51 -18.67
CA SER A 753 -11.21 12.49 -20.13
C SER A 753 -12.45 11.69 -20.55
N ALA A 754 -12.70 10.55 -19.91
CA ALA A 754 -13.88 9.73 -20.14
C ALA A 754 -15.17 10.53 -19.91
N TRP A 755 -15.28 11.23 -18.77
CA TRP A 755 -16.44 12.07 -18.49
C TRP A 755 -16.62 13.21 -19.49
N GLN A 756 -15.53 13.87 -19.90
CA GLN A 756 -15.59 14.94 -20.92
C GLN A 756 -16.10 14.41 -22.26
N CYS A 757 -15.67 13.21 -22.67
CA CYS A 757 -16.11 12.61 -23.91
C CYS A 757 -17.60 12.21 -23.89
N VAL A 758 -18.10 11.70 -22.76
CA VAL A 758 -19.52 11.39 -22.57
C VAL A 758 -20.35 12.69 -22.55
N SER A 759 -19.99 13.63 -21.69
CA SER A 759 -20.75 14.89 -21.52
C SER A 759 -20.72 15.79 -22.78
N GLY A 760 -19.70 15.65 -23.63
CA GLY A 760 -19.57 16.33 -24.92
C GLY A 760 -20.48 15.84 -26.05
N HIS A 761 -21.26 14.77 -25.85
CA HIS A 761 -22.30 14.33 -26.79
C HIS A 761 -23.71 14.70 -26.29
N THR A 762 -23.89 15.99 -26.03
CA THR A 762 -25.12 16.56 -25.47
C THR A 762 -26.36 16.19 -26.29
N GLY A 763 -27.43 15.79 -25.60
CA GLY A 763 -28.70 15.40 -26.22
C GLY A 763 -28.70 13.98 -26.81
N VAL A 764 -27.61 13.21 -26.69
CA VAL A 764 -27.52 11.81 -27.15
C VAL A 764 -26.93 10.90 -26.06
N ALA A 765 -25.77 11.27 -25.50
CA ALA A 765 -25.24 10.58 -24.32
C ALA A 765 -25.95 11.07 -23.07
N LEU A 766 -26.62 10.17 -22.35
CA LEU A 766 -27.42 10.50 -21.16
C LEU A 766 -26.62 10.44 -19.85
N GLY A 767 -25.33 10.08 -19.95
CA GLY A 767 -24.39 10.03 -18.84
C GLY A 767 -23.60 8.72 -18.81
N ALA A 768 -22.93 8.46 -17.68
CA ALA A 768 -22.08 7.30 -17.52
C ALA A 768 -21.99 6.81 -16.07
N THR A 769 -21.60 5.56 -15.91
CA THR A 769 -21.10 4.99 -14.64
C THR A 769 -19.61 4.73 -14.74
N MET A 770 -18.83 5.39 -13.87
CA MET A 770 -17.39 5.17 -13.78
C MET A 770 -17.11 3.87 -13.02
N PHE A 771 -16.14 3.12 -13.50
CA PHE A 771 -15.72 1.84 -12.98
C PHE A 771 -14.40 2.06 -12.24
N ASN A 772 -14.28 1.87 -10.92
CA ASN A 772 -15.24 1.20 -10.03
C ASN A 772 -15.24 1.71 -8.58
N TYR A 773 -16.43 1.77 -7.96
CA TYR A 773 -16.58 1.94 -6.51
C TYR A 773 -16.56 0.53 -5.87
N GLY A 774 -15.37 -0.07 -5.82
CA GLY A 774 -15.10 -1.35 -5.16
C GLY A 774 -14.05 -1.18 -4.07
N GLN A 775 -13.96 -2.18 -3.18
CA GLN A 775 -13.05 -2.19 -2.02
C GLN A 775 -11.98 -3.28 -2.12
N GLU A 776 -12.01 -4.10 -3.17
CA GLU A 776 -11.02 -5.15 -3.39
C GLU A 776 -9.62 -4.55 -3.59
N ASN A 777 -8.62 -5.15 -2.96
CA ASN A 777 -7.20 -4.81 -3.09
C ASN A 777 -6.41 -5.98 -3.69
N ASP A 778 -6.85 -6.39 -4.87
CA ASP A 778 -6.12 -7.33 -5.71
C ASP A 778 -5.62 -6.60 -6.98
N PHE A 779 -4.95 -7.31 -7.88
CA PHE A 779 -4.45 -6.73 -9.14
C PHE A 779 -5.52 -5.94 -9.91
N GLY A 780 -6.75 -6.45 -9.99
CA GLY A 780 -7.84 -5.76 -10.67
C GLY A 780 -8.39 -4.59 -9.84
N GLY A 781 -8.47 -4.77 -8.53
CA GLY A 781 -8.86 -3.72 -7.58
C GLY A 781 -7.93 -2.52 -7.61
N VAL A 782 -6.61 -2.72 -7.56
CA VAL A 782 -5.64 -1.62 -7.70
C VAL A 782 -5.69 -0.99 -9.09
N TRP A 783 -5.96 -1.76 -10.14
CA TRP A 783 -6.06 -1.17 -11.47
C TRP A 783 -7.26 -0.24 -11.59
N PHE A 784 -8.43 -0.63 -11.08
CA PHE A 784 -9.70 0.03 -11.42
C PHE A 784 -10.50 0.62 -10.26
N ASN A 785 -10.28 0.18 -9.01
CA ASN A 785 -11.02 0.74 -7.89
C ASN A 785 -10.52 2.15 -7.59
N VAL A 786 -11.48 3.06 -7.40
CA VAL A 786 -11.20 4.40 -6.89
C VAL A 786 -10.99 4.42 -5.37
N MET A 787 -11.33 3.30 -4.69
CA MET A 787 -11.18 3.12 -3.24
C MET A 787 -10.77 1.69 -2.79
N PRO A 788 -9.63 1.14 -3.24
CA PRO A 788 -9.14 -0.15 -2.72
C PRO A 788 -8.99 -0.12 -1.19
N GLU A 789 -9.51 -1.15 -0.50
CA GLU A 789 -9.69 -1.22 0.98
C GLU A 789 -10.32 0.01 1.63
N SER A 790 -11.11 0.79 0.87
CA SER A 790 -11.70 2.08 1.30
C SER A 790 -10.72 3.27 1.35
N TRP A 791 -9.49 3.12 0.88
CA TRP A 791 -8.54 4.24 0.72
C TRP A 791 -8.80 5.00 -0.57
N LYS A 792 -9.05 6.30 -0.47
CA LYS A 792 -9.39 7.15 -1.62
C LYS A 792 -8.16 7.46 -2.46
N ARG A 793 -8.26 7.25 -3.78
CA ARG A 793 -7.20 7.54 -4.77
C ARG A 793 -7.41 8.86 -5.51
N LEU A 794 -6.45 9.30 -6.31
CA LEU A 794 -6.62 10.50 -7.14
C LEU A 794 -7.82 10.41 -8.09
N SER A 795 -8.13 9.21 -8.60
CA SER A 795 -9.30 8.95 -9.45
C SER A 795 -10.63 9.23 -8.74
N TYR A 796 -10.75 8.95 -7.44
CA TYR A 796 -11.92 9.28 -6.62
C TYR A 796 -12.22 10.79 -6.67
N TYR A 797 -11.21 11.61 -6.41
CA TYR A 797 -11.34 13.07 -6.40
C TYR A 797 -11.60 13.64 -7.80
N ALA A 798 -11.03 13.02 -8.85
CA ALA A 798 -11.33 13.40 -10.23
C ALA A 798 -12.80 13.17 -10.59
N VAL A 799 -13.35 12.01 -10.24
CA VAL A 799 -14.78 11.71 -10.46
C VAL A 799 -15.65 12.67 -9.65
N ALA A 800 -15.32 12.90 -8.38
CA ALA A 800 -16.08 13.80 -7.52
C ALA A 800 -16.13 15.23 -8.10
N LYS A 801 -14.98 15.75 -8.54
CA LYS A 801 -14.87 17.05 -9.22
C LYS A 801 -15.66 17.08 -10.53
N ALA A 802 -15.57 16.02 -11.34
CA ALA A 802 -16.30 15.91 -12.61
C ALA A 802 -17.82 15.95 -12.42
N TYR A 803 -18.31 15.41 -11.30
CA TYR A 803 -19.72 15.39 -10.94
C TYR A 803 -20.18 16.64 -10.19
N GLY A 804 -19.25 17.55 -9.84
CA GLY A 804 -19.53 18.75 -9.06
C GLY A 804 -19.82 18.44 -7.59
N GLY A 805 -19.29 17.32 -7.09
CA GLY A 805 -19.27 16.97 -5.68
C GLY A 805 -18.26 17.80 -4.90
N SER A 806 -18.33 17.65 -3.58
CA SER A 806 -17.45 18.28 -2.61
C SER A 806 -17.07 17.24 -1.56
N PRO A 807 -16.18 16.28 -1.89
CA PRO A 807 -15.67 15.33 -0.92
C PRO A 807 -14.79 16.05 0.12
N GLN A 808 -14.16 15.29 1.01
CA GLN A 808 -13.11 15.79 1.90
C GLN A 808 -12.06 16.62 1.12
N ALA A 809 -11.54 17.67 1.74
CA ALA A 809 -10.64 18.61 1.06
C ALA A 809 -9.22 18.07 0.87
N ASP A 810 -8.80 17.23 1.80
CA ASP A 810 -7.51 16.57 1.93
C ASP A 810 -7.36 15.46 0.89
N THR A 811 -6.27 15.48 0.12
CA THR A 811 -6.11 14.68 -1.10
C THR A 811 -4.88 13.79 -1.09
N PRO A 812 -4.91 12.65 -1.81
CA PRO A 812 -3.88 11.63 -1.70
C PRO A 812 -2.47 12.10 -2.03
N PRO A 813 -1.44 11.48 -1.41
CA PRO A 813 -0.06 11.66 -1.80
C PRO A 813 0.16 11.31 -3.27
N VAL A 814 0.97 12.10 -3.96
CA VAL A 814 1.30 11.89 -5.37
C VAL A 814 2.70 11.32 -5.49
N ILE A 815 2.81 10.08 -5.97
CA ILE A 815 4.12 9.49 -6.33
C ILE A 815 4.57 10.09 -7.66
N ASN A 816 5.62 10.91 -7.61
CA ASN A 816 6.06 11.71 -8.76
C ASN A 816 6.76 10.89 -9.85
N SER A 817 7.41 9.80 -9.44
CA SER A 817 8.11 8.86 -10.32
C SER A 817 8.35 7.56 -9.58
N MET A 818 8.43 6.43 -10.28
CA MET A 818 8.84 5.16 -9.70
C MET A 818 9.90 4.48 -10.58
N THR A 819 10.98 4.03 -9.94
CA THR A 819 12.07 3.30 -10.59
C THR A 819 12.41 2.01 -9.83
N VAL A 820 12.85 1.00 -10.57
CA VAL A 820 13.29 -0.31 -10.06
C VAL A 820 14.67 -0.59 -10.62
N SER A 821 15.67 -0.80 -9.75
CA SER A 821 17.03 -1.10 -10.18
C SER A 821 17.09 -2.45 -10.89
N SER A 822 17.80 -2.54 -12.02
CA SER A 822 18.02 -3.81 -12.75
C SER A 822 16.72 -4.56 -13.09
N SER A 823 15.64 -3.83 -13.38
CA SER A 823 14.28 -4.36 -13.55
C SER A 823 14.13 -5.49 -14.58
N SER A 824 15.09 -5.70 -15.48
CA SER A 824 15.06 -6.79 -16.48
C SER A 824 15.78 -8.07 -16.04
N SER A 825 16.47 -8.06 -14.90
CA SER A 825 17.32 -9.17 -14.46
C SER A 825 17.59 -9.15 -12.95
N VAL A 826 16.53 -9.12 -12.14
CA VAL A 826 16.64 -9.17 -10.68
C VAL A 826 16.90 -10.62 -10.24
N PRO A 827 17.97 -10.93 -9.49
CA PRO A 827 18.24 -12.29 -9.03
C PRO A 827 17.17 -12.78 -8.04
N ALA A 828 16.67 -13.99 -8.24
CA ALA A 828 15.70 -14.63 -7.34
C ALA A 828 16.22 -14.72 -5.90
N GLY A 829 15.42 -14.25 -4.92
CA GLY A 829 15.82 -14.16 -3.51
C GLY A 829 16.92 -13.13 -3.21
N GLY A 830 17.43 -12.41 -4.21
CA GLY A 830 18.35 -11.29 -4.02
C GLY A 830 17.63 -10.00 -3.63
N THR A 831 18.38 -8.94 -3.37
CA THR A 831 17.82 -7.61 -3.10
C THR A 831 17.96 -6.67 -4.30
N TYR A 832 17.07 -5.69 -4.38
CA TYR A 832 17.10 -4.61 -5.35
C TYR A 832 16.51 -3.34 -4.75
N SER A 833 16.72 -2.19 -5.40
CA SER A 833 16.21 -0.90 -4.94
C SER A 833 14.95 -0.49 -5.69
N VAL A 834 14.00 0.07 -4.94
CA VAL A 834 12.82 0.77 -5.46
C VAL A 834 12.88 2.22 -4.98
N THR A 835 12.69 3.17 -5.88
CA THR A 835 12.61 4.61 -5.53
C THR A 835 11.32 5.19 -6.10
N ALA A 836 10.47 5.68 -5.20
CA ALA A 836 9.13 6.19 -5.43
C ALA A 836 8.82 7.39 -4.50
N PRO A 837 9.47 8.55 -4.69
CA PRO A 837 9.21 9.73 -3.85
C PRO A 837 7.77 10.22 -4.03
N ALA A 838 7.06 10.32 -2.90
CA ALA A 838 5.71 10.87 -2.85
C ALA A 838 5.73 12.31 -2.30
N THR A 839 4.75 13.10 -2.72
CA THR A 839 4.49 14.42 -2.13
C THR A 839 3.04 14.47 -1.73
N ASP A 840 2.80 14.78 -0.46
CA ASP A 840 1.48 15.03 0.05
C ASP A 840 1.08 16.50 -0.17
N PRO A 841 -0.06 16.79 -0.82
CA PRO A 841 -0.49 18.17 -1.08
C PRO A 841 -0.82 18.99 0.17
N ASP A 842 -1.21 18.32 1.26
CA ASP A 842 -1.70 18.92 2.50
C ASP A 842 -0.60 18.97 3.59
N GLY A 843 0.52 18.27 3.36
CA GLY A 843 1.71 18.29 4.20
C GLY A 843 1.70 17.19 5.26
N ASP A 844 0.89 16.16 5.07
CA ASP A 844 0.69 15.08 6.02
C ASP A 844 1.86 14.09 6.06
N LEU A 845 1.86 13.23 7.09
CA LEU A 845 2.88 12.20 7.24
C LEU A 845 2.67 11.11 6.21
N VAL A 846 3.55 11.02 5.23
CA VAL A 846 3.52 9.92 4.27
C VAL A 846 4.14 8.65 4.86
N ARG A 847 3.36 7.56 4.88
CA ARG A 847 3.82 6.21 5.25
C ARG A 847 3.68 5.27 4.05
N TYR A 848 4.60 4.31 3.93
CA TYR A 848 4.71 3.48 2.74
C TYR A 848 4.46 2.00 3.01
N GLN A 849 3.85 1.32 2.04
CA GLN A 849 3.73 -0.15 1.99
C GLN A 849 4.09 -0.63 0.58
N LEU A 850 4.72 -1.80 0.48
CA LEU A 850 5.07 -2.42 -0.80
C LEU A 850 4.32 -3.75 -0.97
N MET A 851 3.82 -3.98 -2.18
CA MET A 851 3.08 -5.20 -2.55
C MET A 851 3.65 -5.85 -3.83
N TYR A 852 3.61 -7.17 -3.92
CA TYR A 852 3.87 -7.93 -5.15
C TYR A 852 2.59 -8.46 -5.76
N SER A 853 2.55 -8.49 -7.10
CA SER A 853 1.61 -9.31 -7.87
C SER A 853 2.34 -10.39 -8.66
N SER A 854 1.84 -11.64 -8.54
CA SER A 854 2.28 -12.79 -9.33
C SER A 854 1.48 -12.98 -10.63
N LYS A 855 0.62 -12.02 -11.01
CA LYS A 855 -0.31 -12.14 -12.14
C LYS A 855 0.33 -12.66 -13.43
N TYR A 856 1.52 -12.20 -13.76
CA TYR A 856 2.25 -12.59 -14.98
C TYR A 856 3.23 -13.75 -14.78
N VAL A 857 3.18 -14.39 -13.60
CA VAL A 857 3.89 -15.63 -13.27
C VAL A 857 2.93 -16.81 -13.29
N ASP A 858 1.81 -16.70 -12.57
CA ASP A 858 0.88 -17.82 -12.33
C ASP A 858 -0.60 -17.48 -12.56
N GLY A 859 -0.92 -16.25 -12.99
CA GLY A 859 -2.29 -15.79 -13.19
C GLY A 859 -3.01 -15.35 -11.92
N GLY A 860 -2.37 -15.45 -10.75
CA GLY A 860 -2.93 -15.03 -9.45
C GLY A 860 -3.19 -13.52 -9.39
N THR A 861 -4.35 -13.12 -8.87
CA THR A 861 -4.71 -11.70 -8.77
C THR A 861 -4.41 -11.11 -7.40
N GLY A 862 -4.33 -11.92 -6.35
CA GLY A 862 -4.04 -11.43 -4.99
C GLY A 862 -2.69 -10.73 -4.90
N LEU A 863 -2.66 -9.64 -4.13
CA LEU A 863 -1.43 -8.93 -3.80
C LEU A 863 -0.83 -9.48 -2.52
N LYS A 864 0.50 -9.46 -2.42
CA LYS A 864 1.23 -9.93 -1.24
C LYS A 864 2.15 -8.85 -0.72
N GLN A 865 2.15 -8.63 0.59
CA GLN A 865 3.09 -7.73 1.22
C GLN A 865 4.54 -8.17 0.98
N VAL A 866 5.42 -7.18 0.88
CA VAL A 866 6.82 -7.37 0.52
C VAL A 866 7.71 -7.08 1.72
N ASP A 867 8.71 -7.91 1.98
CA ASP A 867 9.77 -7.56 2.93
C ASP A 867 10.64 -6.45 2.34
N PHE A 868 10.61 -5.27 2.97
CA PHE A 868 11.42 -4.13 2.57
C PHE A 868 12.07 -3.43 3.77
N THR A 869 13.13 -2.70 3.49
CA THR A 869 13.71 -1.73 4.43
C THR A 869 13.67 -0.36 3.77
N GLN A 870 13.04 0.60 4.45
CA GLN A 870 13.10 1.99 4.01
C GLN A 870 14.48 2.57 4.32
N THR A 871 15.18 3.00 3.28
CA THR A 871 16.56 3.51 3.34
C THR A 871 16.65 5.02 3.10
N GLY A 872 15.53 5.64 2.75
CA GLY A 872 15.35 7.07 2.56
C GLY A 872 13.88 7.37 2.26
N ASP A 873 13.54 8.65 2.14
CA ASP A 873 12.18 9.02 1.74
C ASP A 873 11.84 8.43 0.36
N GLY A 874 10.74 7.67 0.31
CA GLY A 874 10.32 6.91 -0.87
C GLY A 874 11.37 5.95 -1.43
N THR A 875 12.41 5.54 -0.67
CA THR A 875 13.49 4.69 -1.19
C THR A 875 13.65 3.42 -0.36
N PHE A 876 13.57 2.27 -1.02
CA PHE A 876 13.44 0.97 -0.39
C PHE A 876 14.49 0.00 -0.91
N THR A 877 15.06 -0.79 0.00
CA THR A 877 15.72 -2.05 -0.36
C THR A 877 14.69 -3.17 -0.22
N VAL A 878 14.52 -3.96 -1.27
CA VAL A 878 13.42 -4.90 -1.41
C VAL A 878 13.96 -6.30 -1.73
N THR A 879 13.40 -7.33 -1.11
CA THR A 879 13.76 -8.73 -1.42
C THR A 879 12.92 -9.24 -2.59
N ALA A 880 13.59 -9.79 -3.61
CA ALA A 880 12.93 -10.36 -4.77
C ALA A 880 12.33 -11.74 -4.45
N PRO A 881 11.18 -12.10 -5.06
CA PRO A 881 10.63 -13.45 -4.97
C PRO A 881 11.64 -14.51 -5.44
N LYS A 882 11.52 -15.74 -4.93
CA LYS A 882 12.35 -16.86 -5.39
C LYS A 882 11.85 -17.49 -6.69
N THR A 883 10.61 -17.23 -7.07
CA THR A 883 9.99 -17.78 -8.27
C THR A 883 10.31 -16.90 -9.47
N LEU A 884 10.82 -17.52 -10.53
CA LEU A 884 11.20 -16.84 -11.76
C LEU A 884 9.98 -16.33 -12.53
N GLY A 885 10.16 -15.26 -13.29
CA GLY A 885 9.11 -14.70 -14.13
C GLY A 885 9.04 -13.18 -14.06
N VAL A 886 7.97 -12.62 -14.63
CA VAL A 886 7.72 -11.17 -14.55
C VAL A 886 6.73 -10.92 -13.41
N TRP A 887 7.16 -10.11 -12.46
CA TRP A 887 6.38 -9.68 -11.30
C TRP A 887 6.03 -8.21 -11.46
N LYS A 888 5.00 -7.74 -10.76
CA LYS A 888 4.80 -6.32 -10.50
C LYS A 888 5.07 -6.02 -9.03
N VAL A 889 5.80 -4.96 -8.76
CA VAL A 889 5.96 -4.37 -7.43
C VAL A 889 5.17 -3.06 -7.39
N TYR A 890 4.35 -2.91 -6.35
CA TYR A 890 3.53 -1.74 -6.08
C TYR A 890 4.09 -1.00 -4.87
N VAL A 891 4.04 0.33 -4.90
CA VAL A 891 4.30 1.21 -3.76
C VAL A 891 3.00 1.95 -3.45
N TYR A 892 2.57 1.84 -2.20
CA TYR A 892 1.45 2.56 -1.62
C TYR A 892 2.01 3.67 -0.74
N ALA A 893 1.48 4.88 -0.87
CA ALA A 893 1.81 6.05 -0.07
C ALA A 893 0.54 6.57 0.61
N TYR A 894 0.45 6.41 1.92
CA TYR A 894 -0.69 6.81 2.75
C TYR A 894 -0.44 8.15 3.43
N ASP A 895 -1.47 8.99 3.54
CA ASP A 895 -1.43 10.28 4.25
C ASP A 895 -1.90 10.21 5.71
N GLY A 896 -2.62 9.14 6.06
CA GLY A 896 -3.26 8.98 7.37
C GLY A 896 -4.63 9.63 7.52
N HIS A 897 -5.20 10.13 6.42
CA HIS A 897 -6.49 10.82 6.34
C HIS A 897 -7.51 10.05 5.48
N GLY A 898 -7.20 8.79 5.18
CA GLY A 898 -8.04 7.91 4.37
C GLY A 898 -7.70 7.91 2.89
N ASN A 899 -6.57 8.51 2.48
CA ASN A 899 -6.16 8.53 1.08
C ASN A 899 -4.89 7.70 0.83
N VAL A 900 -4.72 7.29 -0.43
CA VAL A 900 -3.55 6.55 -0.89
C VAL A 900 -3.16 6.92 -2.32
N GLY A 901 -1.87 7.14 -2.54
CA GLY A 901 -1.25 7.12 -3.86
C GLY A 901 -0.64 5.75 -4.15
N ILE A 902 -0.89 5.18 -5.33
CA ILE A 902 -0.37 3.85 -5.70
C ILE A 902 0.34 3.91 -7.05
N GLU A 903 1.57 3.41 -7.09
CA GLU A 903 2.34 3.23 -8.33
C GLU A 903 2.87 1.82 -8.45
N THR A 904 3.11 1.38 -9.69
CA THR A 904 3.64 0.05 -9.96
C THR A 904 4.69 0.03 -11.05
N ARG A 905 5.63 -0.89 -10.95
CA ARG A 905 6.58 -1.22 -12.04
C ARG A 905 6.76 -2.73 -12.12
N SER A 906 7.00 -3.24 -13.33
CA SER A 906 7.38 -4.64 -13.48
C SER A 906 8.86 -4.86 -13.22
N LEU A 907 9.17 -6.07 -12.75
CA LEU A 907 10.52 -6.61 -12.69
C LEU A 907 10.54 -8.04 -13.20
N ARG A 908 11.64 -8.43 -13.86
CA ARG A 908 11.91 -9.81 -14.24
C ARG A 908 12.85 -10.44 -13.24
N VAL A 909 12.34 -11.43 -12.53
CA VAL A 909 13.10 -12.29 -11.63
C VAL A 909 13.77 -13.39 -12.44
N VAL A 910 15.08 -13.51 -12.32
CA VAL A 910 15.92 -14.48 -13.05
C VAL A 910 16.71 -15.35 -12.09
N ALA A 911 17.17 -16.51 -12.56
CA ALA A 911 18.03 -17.37 -11.79
C ALA A 911 19.31 -16.62 -11.38
N PRO A 912 19.72 -16.64 -10.09
CA PRO A 912 20.96 -16.02 -9.66
C PRO A 912 22.15 -16.59 -10.43
N GLN A 913 23.08 -15.72 -10.81
CA GLN A 913 24.34 -16.17 -11.36
C GLN A 913 25.15 -16.90 -10.29
N VAL A 914 25.61 -18.11 -10.60
CA VAL A 914 26.40 -18.93 -9.68
C VAL A 914 27.86 -18.89 -10.13
N ALA A 915 28.76 -18.68 -9.17
CA ALA A 915 30.19 -18.68 -9.47
C ALA A 915 30.68 -20.08 -9.85
N GLY A 916 31.60 -20.15 -10.83
CA GLY A 916 32.19 -21.40 -11.29
C GLY A 916 31.58 -21.92 -12.59
N THR A 917 32.00 -23.11 -13.01
CA THR A 917 31.47 -23.76 -14.23
C THR A 917 30.38 -24.75 -13.85
N ASN A 918 29.20 -24.69 -14.49
CA ASN A 918 28.18 -25.75 -14.34
C ASN A 918 28.71 -27.05 -14.95
N VAL A 919 29.26 -27.93 -14.13
CA VAL A 919 29.84 -29.22 -14.53
C VAL A 919 28.79 -30.31 -14.76
N ALA A 920 27.52 -30.05 -14.39
CA ALA A 920 26.39 -30.94 -14.66
C ALA A 920 25.77 -30.73 -16.06
N LEU A 921 26.02 -29.59 -16.71
CA LEU A 921 25.43 -29.25 -18.00
C LEU A 921 25.69 -30.34 -19.06
N GLY A 922 24.60 -30.94 -19.57
CA GLY A 922 24.58 -31.99 -20.58
C GLY A 922 25.14 -33.34 -20.12
N ARG A 923 25.36 -33.55 -18.81
CA ARG A 923 25.89 -34.80 -18.27
C ARG A 923 24.82 -35.90 -18.17
N PRO A 924 25.22 -37.19 -18.15
CA PRO A 924 24.28 -38.28 -17.97
C PRO A 924 23.56 -38.20 -16.63
N THR A 925 22.24 -38.30 -16.66
CA THR A 925 21.36 -38.27 -15.49
C THR A 925 20.58 -39.57 -15.34
N SER A 926 20.26 -39.94 -14.10
CA SER A 926 19.22 -40.94 -13.80
C SER A 926 18.34 -40.43 -12.67
N ALA A 927 17.13 -40.98 -12.55
CA ALA A 927 16.19 -40.63 -11.50
C ALA A 927 15.46 -41.88 -11.01
N SER A 928 14.82 -41.79 -9.84
CA SER A 928 13.92 -42.83 -9.31
C SER A 928 12.75 -43.12 -10.25
N SER A 929 12.17 -42.07 -10.83
CA SER A 929 11.05 -42.13 -11.77
C SER A 929 11.02 -40.87 -12.65
N TYR A 930 10.18 -40.90 -13.69
CA TYR A 930 9.72 -39.70 -14.36
C TYR A 930 8.36 -39.94 -15.04
N GLN A 931 7.56 -38.89 -15.13
CA GLN A 931 6.25 -38.94 -15.79
C GLN A 931 6.42 -39.09 -17.32
N GLN A 932 5.80 -40.13 -17.88
CA GLN A 932 5.87 -40.47 -19.31
C GLN A 932 4.72 -39.90 -20.14
N THR A 933 3.61 -39.53 -19.50
CA THR A 933 2.37 -39.07 -20.15
C THR A 933 1.86 -37.80 -19.46
N GLY A 934 1.06 -37.01 -20.17
CA GLY A 934 0.58 -35.69 -19.73
C GLY A 934 0.95 -34.58 -20.72
N ASP A 935 0.36 -33.39 -20.56
CA ASP A 935 0.65 -32.25 -21.43
C ASP A 935 2.10 -31.78 -21.24
N GLY A 936 2.91 -31.90 -22.30
CA GLY A 936 4.34 -31.60 -22.27
C GLY A 936 5.26 -32.78 -21.92
N ALA A 937 4.71 -33.95 -21.59
CA ALA A 937 5.47 -35.16 -21.31
C ALA A 937 6.10 -35.76 -22.60
N PRO A 938 7.17 -36.56 -22.49
CA PRO A 938 7.82 -37.04 -21.27
C PRO A 938 8.71 -35.99 -20.59
N PHE A 939 8.87 -36.10 -19.26
CA PHE A 939 9.71 -35.21 -18.43
C PHE A 939 10.97 -35.89 -17.88
N PRO A 940 11.88 -36.37 -18.74
CA PRO A 940 13.03 -37.17 -18.31
C PRO A 940 14.03 -36.38 -17.45
N ALA A 941 14.82 -37.12 -16.67
CA ALA A 941 15.90 -36.60 -15.83
C ALA A 941 16.87 -35.64 -16.55
N SER A 942 17.12 -35.87 -17.85
CA SER A 942 18.05 -35.07 -18.65
C SER A 942 17.63 -33.62 -18.81
N ASN A 943 16.32 -33.34 -18.75
CA ASN A 943 15.79 -31.99 -18.90
C ASN A 943 16.26 -31.07 -17.76
N ALA A 944 16.52 -31.61 -16.57
CA ALA A 944 17.01 -30.80 -15.45
C ALA A 944 18.50 -30.43 -15.58
N THR A 945 19.22 -30.87 -16.62
CA THR A 945 20.65 -30.56 -16.79
C THR A 945 20.97 -30.08 -18.20
N ASP A 946 19.97 -29.72 -19.00
CA ASP A 946 20.16 -29.33 -20.40
C ASP A 946 20.39 -27.81 -20.58
N GLY A 947 20.31 -27.04 -19.48
CA GLY A 947 20.51 -25.59 -19.45
C GLY A 947 19.30 -24.79 -19.93
N LYS A 948 18.12 -25.42 -20.08
CA LYS A 948 16.90 -24.75 -20.51
C LYS A 948 15.87 -24.67 -19.40
N TRP A 949 15.53 -23.44 -19.04
CA TRP A 949 14.56 -23.11 -18.00
C TRP A 949 13.08 -23.27 -18.43
N ASP A 950 12.82 -23.79 -19.63
CA ASP A 950 11.48 -24.14 -20.14
C ASP A 950 11.25 -25.64 -20.30
N THR A 951 12.25 -26.48 -19.98
CA THR A 951 12.11 -27.94 -19.88
C THR A 951 12.36 -28.41 -18.46
N ARG A 952 11.70 -29.49 -18.04
CA ARG A 952 11.80 -29.99 -16.66
C ARG A 952 11.87 -31.50 -16.55
N TRP A 953 12.53 -31.98 -15.49
CA TRP A 953 12.28 -33.31 -14.92
C TRP A 953 11.02 -33.26 -14.05
N ALA A 954 10.20 -34.30 -14.07
CA ALA A 954 9.06 -34.43 -13.17
C ALA A 954 8.91 -35.89 -12.71
N SER A 955 8.92 -36.13 -11.40
CA SER A 955 8.81 -37.46 -10.79
C SER A 955 7.37 -37.98 -10.76
N ASP A 956 7.21 -39.27 -10.44
CA ASP A 956 5.94 -39.83 -9.99
C ASP A 956 5.52 -39.22 -8.64
N TRP A 957 4.23 -39.35 -8.31
CA TRP A 957 3.62 -38.70 -7.14
C TRP A 957 3.77 -39.53 -5.86
N SER A 958 5.01 -39.86 -5.50
CA SER A 958 5.33 -40.65 -4.30
C SER A 958 6.62 -40.15 -3.65
N ASP A 959 6.75 -40.34 -2.34
CA ASP A 959 7.96 -39.95 -1.59
C ASP A 959 8.69 -41.22 -1.11
N PRO A 960 10.04 -41.26 -1.11
CA PRO A 960 10.96 -40.25 -1.64
C PRO A 960 11.20 -40.37 -3.16
N GLN A 961 11.68 -39.29 -3.78
CA GLN A 961 12.17 -39.27 -5.17
C GLN A 961 13.60 -38.73 -5.22
N TRP A 962 14.35 -39.12 -6.25
CA TRP A 962 15.69 -38.60 -6.45
C TRP A 962 16.02 -38.41 -7.92
N LEU A 963 16.86 -37.40 -8.18
CA LEU A 963 17.49 -37.12 -9.46
C LEU A 963 19.01 -37.05 -9.21
N GLN A 964 19.79 -37.74 -10.03
CA GLN A 964 21.25 -37.75 -9.95
C GLN A 964 21.91 -37.44 -11.29
N VAL A 965 23.12 -36.87 -11.22
CA VAL A 965 23.98 -36.59 -12.37
C VAL A 965 25.36 -37.25 -12.18
N ASP A 966 25.88 -37.89 -13.24
CA ASP A 966 27.27 -38.41 -13.30
C ASP A 966 28.19 -37.36 -13.94
N LEU A 967 29.04 -36.72 -13.15
CA LEU A 967 29.99 -35.71 -13.62
C LEU A 967 31.14 -36.32 -14.45
N GLY A 968 31.25 -37.65 -14.49
CA GLY A 968 32.26 -38.42 -15.22
C GLY A 968 33.56 -38.65 -14.45
N GLN A 969 33.89 -37.78 -13.48
CA GLN A 969 35.05 -37.88 -12.61
C GLN A 969 34.78 -37.22 -11.25
N VAL A 970 35.58 -37.56 -10.24
CA VAL A 970 35.50 -36.89 -8.93
C VAL A 970 35.84 -35.41 -9.12
N THR A 971 34.87 -34.56 -8.82
CA THR A 971 34.93 -33.11 -9.04
C THR A 971 34.66 -32.41 -7.71
N ALA A 972 35.40 -31.35 -7.42
CA ALA A 972 35.09 -30.48 -6.29
C ALA A 972 33.81 -29.71 -6.60
N VAL A 973 32.84 -29.77 -5.70
CA VAL A 973 31.55 -29.09 -5.82
C VAL A 973 31.52 -27.98 -4.79
N LYS A 974 31.30 -26.74 -5.25
CA LYS A 974 31.21 -25.54 -4.43
C LYS A 974 29.79 -25.02 -4.30
N HIS A 975 29.00 -25.14 -5.36
CA HIS A 975 27.61 -24.70 -5.34
C HIS A 975 26.71 -25.71 -6.04
N VAL A 976 25.46 -25.78 -5.59
CA VAL A 976 24.38 -26.48 -6.28
C VAL A 976 23.23 -25.51 -6.45
N GLN A 977 22.69 -25.39 -7.67
CA GLN A 977 21.50 -24.60 -7.94
C GLN A 977 20.36 -25.51 -8.37
N LEU A 978 19.24 -25.42 -7.66
CA LEU A 978 18.01 -26.14 -7.94
C LEU A 978 16.97 -25.12 -8.41
N GLY A 979 16.51 -25.26 -9.65
CA GLY A 979 15.41 -24.48 -10.20
C GLY A 979 14.13 -25.30 -10.17
N TRP A 980 13.30 -25.13 -9.15
CA TRP A 980 12.03 -25.85 -9.00
C TRP A 980 10.94 -25.30 -9.92
N GLU A 981 10.03 -26.18 -10.33
CA GLU A 981 8.71 -25.77 -10.83
C GLU A 981 7.78 -25.36 -9.65
N SER A 982 6.50 -25.13 -9.93
CA SER A 982 5.46 -24.98 -8.91
C SER A 982 5.38 -26.21 -7.98
N ALA A 983 5.73 -27.40 -8.49
CA ALA A 983 5.90 -28.60 -7.68
C ALA A 983 7.37 -28.77 -7.27
N TYR A 984 7.63 -28.76 -5.97
CA TYR A 984 8.99 -28.71 -5.40
C TYR A 984 9.15 -29.65 -4.21
N GLY A 985 10.40 -29.90 -3.81
CA GLY A 985 10.71 -30.63 -2.59
C GLY A 985 10.63 -29.74 -1.34
N LYS A 986 9.76 -30.07 -0.38
CA LYS A 986 9.71 -29.39 0.93
C LYS A 986 10.82 -29.89 1.84
N ALA A 987 11.07 -31.20 1.86
CA ALA A 987 12.22 -31.76 2.54
C ALA A 987 13.10 -32.50 1.55
N TYR A 988 14.38 -32.12 1.46
CA TYR A 988 15.33 -32.75 0.53
C TYR A 988 16.75 -32.70 1.06
N GLN A 989 17.59 -33.55 0.47
CA GLN A 989 19.02 -33.63 0.74
C GLN A 989 19.79 -33.51 -0.57
N VAL A 990 20.86 -32.72 -0.58
CA VAL A 990 21.87 -32.77 -1.63
C VAL A 990 22.99 -33.70 -1.15
N GLN A 991 23.36 -34.66 -1.98
CA GLN A 991 24.32 -35.69 -1.61
C GLN A 991 25.35 -35.91 -2.72
N VAL A 992 26.57 -36.27 -2.33
CA VAL A 992 27.66 -36.61 -3.26
C VAL A 992 28.09 -38.06 -3.07
N SER A 993 28.65 -38.66 -4.12
CA SER A 993 29.21 -40.02 -4.09
C SER A 993 30.35 -40.18 -5.09
N ASN A 994 31.33 -41.04 -4.77
CA ASN A 994 32.42 -41.41 -5.70
C ASN A 994 32.07 -42.62 -6.56
N ASP A 995 31.19 -43.50 -6.08
CA ASP A 995 30.87 -44.81 -6.67
C ASP A 995 29.40 -44.94 -7.15
N GLY A 996 28.56 -43.95 -6.83
CA GLY A 996 27.13 -43.93 -7.17
C GLY A 996 26.25 -44.76 -6.23
N SER A 997 26.81 -45.37 -5.18
CA SER A 997 26.09 -46.24 -4.25
C SER A 997 26.28 -45.83 -2.78
N SER A 998 27.45 -45.31 -2.41
CA SER A 998 27.77 -44.78 -1.08
C SER A 998 27.62 -43.26 -1.09
N TRP A 999 26.67 -42.73 -0.33
CA TRP A 999 26.29 -41.32 -0.39
C TRP A 999 26.64 -40.56 0.89
N THR A 1000 27.15 -39.34 0.73
CA THR A 1000 27.37 -38.39 1.82
C THR A 1000 26.45 -37.18 1.62
N THR A 1001 25.63 -36.86 2.62
CA THR A 1001 24.79 -35.66 2.61
C THR A 1001 25.65 -34.43 2.86
N VAL A 1002 25.53 -33.44 1.96
CA VAL A 1002 26.29 -32.18 2.00
C VAL A 1002 25.38 -30.98 2.28
N TYR A 1003 24.07 -31.15 2.10
CA TYR A 1003 23.04 -30.19 2.50
C TYR A 1003 21.73 -30.92 2.79
N SER A 1004 20.93 -30.39 3.71
CA SER A 1004 19.58 -30.87 3.97
C SER A 1004 18.66 -29.73 4.40
N THR A 1005 17.40 -29.78 3.99
CA THR A 1005 16.34 -28.90 4.47
C THR A 1005 15.05 -29.68 4.67
N THR A 1006 14.18 -29.19 5.56
CA THR A 1006 12.80 -29.68 5.78
C THR A 1006 11.76 -28.59 5.51
N SER A 1007 12.21 -27.40 5.14
CA SER A 1007 11.40 -26.18 4.96
C SER A 1007 11.64 -25.53 3.59
N GLY A 1008 11.93 -26.33 2.57
CA GLY A 1008 12.02 -25.89 1.19
C GLY A 1008 10.77 -25.13 0.76
N THR A 1009 10.97 -24.08 -0.04
CA THR A 1009 9.91 -23.12 -0.46
C THR A 1009 9.67 -23.12 -1.97
N GLY A 1010 10.39 -23.94 -2.73
CA GLY A 1010 10.36 -23.93 -4.19
C GLY A 1010 11.12 -22.73 -4.78
N GLY A 1011 10.85 -22.40 -6.06
CA GLY A 1011 11.58 -21.37 -6.78
C GLY A 1011 13.04 -21.76 -7.06
N VAL A 1012 13.97 -20.82 -6.98
CA VAL A 1012 15.41 -21.11 -7.14
C VAL A 1012 16.12 -21.17 -5.79
N ASP A 1013 16.71 -22.33 -5.50
CA ASP A 1013 17.62 -22.52 -4.37
C ASP A 1013 19.07 -22.53 -4.89
N THR A 1014 19.91 -21.63 -4.36
CA THR A 1014 21.36 -21.64 -4.62
C THR A 1014 22.08 -21.97 -3.32
N LEU A 1015 22.76 -23.11 -3.29
CA LEU A 1015 23.29 -23.74 -2.09
C LEU A 1015 24.81 -23.75 -2.14
N ASP A 1016 25.45 -23.19 -1.11
CA ASP A 1016 26.88 -23.35 -0.90
C ASP A 1016 27.15 -24.74 -0.30
N VAL A 1017 28.03 -25.49 -0.95
CA VAL A 1017 28.46 -26.82 -0.51
C VAL A 1017 29.98 -26.90 -0.55
N SER A 1018 30.57 -27.71 0.32
CA SER A 1018 32.02 -27.95 0.30
C SER A 1018 32.27 -29.44 0.28
N ALA A 1019 32.26 -30.01 -0.93
CA ALA A 1019 32.35 -31.46 -1.10
C ALA A 1019 33.10 -31.86 -2.38
N SER A 1020 33.37 -33.16 -2.52
CA SER A 1020 33.87 -33.73 -3.77
C SER A 1020 33.17 -35.05 -4.05
N GLY A 1021 32.80 -35.27 -5.31
CA GLY A 1021 32.11 -36.48 -5.74
C GLY A 1021 32.12 -36.60 -7.25
N ARG A 1022 31.95 -37.83 -7.75
CA ARG A 1022 31.66 -38.09 -9.17
C ARG A 1022 30.17 -37.97 -9.47
N TYR A 1023 29.33 -38.41 -8.53
CA TYR A 1023 27.89 -38.33 -8.62
C TYR A 1023 27.37 -37.30 -7.64
N VAL A 1024 26.39 -36.50 -8.08
CA VAL A 1024 25.63 -35.59 -7.22
C VAL A 1024 24.17 -35.92 -7.38
N ARG A 1025 23.41 -36.01 -6.28
CA ARG A 1025 21.95 -36.21 -6.33
C ARG A 1025 21.22 -35.24 -5.41
N VAL A 1026 20.03 -34.86 -5.83
CA VAL A 1026 18.99 -34.33 -4.96
C VAL A 1026 18.06 -35.48 -4.60
N ASN A 1027 17.91 -35.74 -3.30
CA ASN A 1027 17.03 -36.77 -2.74
C ASN A 1027 15.92 -36.07 -1.98
N VAL A 1028 14.74 -35.96 -2.59
CA VAL A 1028 13.55 -35.36 -2.00
C VAL A 1028 12.85 -36.38 -1.14
N THR A 1029 12.79 -36.10 0.16
CA THR A 1029 12.17 -36.96 1.16
C THR A 1029 10.71 -36.60 1.44
N GLN A 1030 10.30 -35.39 1.09
CA GLN A 1030 8.91 -34.94 1.20
C GLN A 1030 8.59 -33.90 0.12
N ARG A 1031 7.53 -34.15 -0.65
CA ARG A 1031 7.01 -33.19 -1.64
C ARG A 1031 6.35 -32.00 -0.94
N GLY A 1032 6.51 -30.81 -1.51
CA GLY A 1032 5.88 -29.57 -1.05
C GLY A 1032 4.46 -29.36 -1.57
N THR A 1033 4.05 -30.14 -2.57
CA THR A 1033 2.70 -30.11 -3.14
C THR A 1033 2.13 -31.53 -3.25
N ALA A 1034 0.86 -31.65 -3.65
CA ALA A 1034 0.27 -32.96 -3.95
C ALA A 1034 0.85 -33.62 -5.23
N TYR A 1035 1.50 -32.84 -6.10
CA TYR A 1035 2.10 -33.29 -7.35
C TYR A 1035 3.51 -33.86 -7.14
N GLY A 1036 4.05 -34.58 -8.13
CA GLY A 1036 5.44 -35.08 -8.13
C GLY A 1036 6.46 -33.94 -8.13
N ASP A 1037 7.68 -34.20 -7.66
CA ASP A 1037 8.78 -33.23 -7.66
C ASP A 1037 9.14 -32.83 -9.08
N SER A 1038 9.40 -31.54 -9.30
CA SER A 1038 9.79 -31.07 -10.63
C SER A 1038 10.88 -30.00 -10.61
N LEU A 1039 11.90 -30.21 -11.45
CA LEU A 1039 13.06 -29.33 -11.58
C LEU A 1039 13.24 -28.91 -13.04
N TYR A 1040 13.25 -27.60 -13.27
CA TYR A 1040 13.74 -26.98 -14.49
C TYR A 1040 15.26 -27.10 -14.62
N GLU A 1041 16.00 -26.95 -13.50
CA GLU A 1041 17.48 -26.98 -13.51
C GLU A 1041 18.03 -27.65 -12.24
N PHE A 1042 19.09 -28.44 -12.42
CA PHE A 1042 19.94 -29.05 -11.41
C PHE A 1042 21.40 -28.78 -11.78
N GLY A 1043 21.83 -27.54 -11.52
CA GLY A 1043 23.19 -27.08 -11.78
C GLY A 1043 24.15 -27.48 -10.66
N VAL A 1044 25.34 -27.94 -11.03
CA VAL A 1044 26.43 -28.28 -10.09
C VAL A 1044 27.66 -27.48 -10.50
N TYR A 1045 28.21 -26.67 -9.61
CA TYR A 1045 29.27 -25.70 -9.94
C TYR A 1045 30.58 -25.99 -9.20
N ALA A 1046 31.70 -25.88 -9.95
CA ALA A 1046 33.07 -26.15 -9.50
C ALA A 1046 33.98 -24.92 -9.63
#